data_AF-A0A067QC14-F1
#
_entry.id   AF-A0A067QC14-F1
#
_cell.length_a   1.000
_cell.length_b   1.000
_cell.length_c   1.000
_cell.angle_alpha   90.00
_cell.angle_beta   90.00
_cell.angle_gamma   90.00
#
_symmetry.space_group_name_H-M   'P 1'
#
loop_
_entity.id
_entity.type
_entity.pdbx_description
1 polymer ?
#
loop_
_entity_poly.entity_id
_entity_poly.type
_entity_poly.pdbx_seq_one_letter_code
_entity_poly.pdbx_strand_id
1 'polypeptide(L)'
;MSSQESRIFFEFDNQDILDIVHQLSSTHSLDAGSSSFVSHQAGPGRTLDNMISPLGRCLENALSSISERIGNGPNVAMNRCLVAVNRALRSQYPWFHPPVRSSKFLQRPPPLAQLLEDIFSPYSMWNTGVCEDRVFIDSCHRLISYLRSDKLGNQILAIYYITALACCKPDILTHLVRLGAPDAIRAAHLHYLWFPKGHRDRSLLLASSKRALVMFSDSTALAVIKELDLVIRKSRKDNCDLSSHGGPLISDLLDLSLNPETQILVARHLSSIASEILLTENSDILQPKLSFRILANWVTLTLTGDPLCSIVFRNLIDKLLLYSNYSATNDTVLSLFVCLLRWKTRGGDFKFVNFVNHSLRRIIRYKYLPNRPTSKHNLPPLRQILSQPSHFDHLSIDADTSSILREIVSPSQEIWSAFCRYWNCPGVASSYLDSIPLRSIPSAKRIQLCRRLLALVLRGECSTTDVLRIASHDVECHETITRLLESSATTLDAEADHIATLREIISSRSTPPSCSLFQTKYLDQWCTGIYRVPTTATQHRPLLIGHSRYEGRLISRSGLSLSESAPELLLGHKSSLHWTPVSDFIAQGTHRNPVRVAGDDHGRDTFIAAIPQPFSPGSSIFVIGGDLVPEKWASHRTEQMYILTRCRFNGQLAEVYWYHRGQHRFTNAFTMEECDPPEWIQSPDIGCPHWPCQDWWKQNQ
;
A
#
# COMPACT_ATOMS: atom_id res chain seq x y z
N MET A 1 17.20 27.36 51.53
CA MET A 1 18.43 27.69 50.77
C MET A 1 18.93 26.42 50.13
N SER A 2 18.74 26.28 48.82
CA SER A 2 19.07 25.10 48.01
C SER A 2 20.47 25.24 47.42
N SER A 3 21.37 24.29 47.68
CA SER A 3 22.71 24.25 47.10
C SER A 3 22.62 23.99 45.59
N GLN A 4 23.05 24.97 44.80
CA GLN A 4 23.15 24.90 43.35
C GLN A 4 24.42 24.10 43.00
N GLU A 5 24.29 22.80 42.74
CA GLU A 5 25.37 22.01 42.14
C GLU A 5 25.54 22.45 40.67
N SER A 6 26.70 23.02 40.36
CA SER A 6 27.12 23.35 39.00
C SER A 6 27.40 22.07 38.21
N ARG A 7 26.38 21.57 37.49
CA ARG A 7 26.56 20.53 36.46
C ARG A 7 27.12 21.18 35.20
N ILE A 8 28.39 20.89 34.91
CA ILE A 8 29.02 21.27 33.64
C ILE A 8 28.49 20.31 32.56
N PHE A 9 27.69 20.83 31.64
CA PHE A 9 27.29 20.13 30.43
C PHE A 9 28.32 20.41 29.32
N PHE A 10 28.90 19.35 28.77
CA PHE A 10 29.69 19.45 27.55
C PHE A 10 28.85 18.92 26.38
N GLU A 11 28.39 19.82 25.53
CA GLU A 11 27.73 19.51 24.26
C GLU A 11 28.80 19.61 23.16
N PHE A 12 29.12 18.48 22.52
CA PHE A 12 30.16 18.39 21.50
C PHE A 12 29.53 18.17 20.12
N ASP A 13 29.35 19.24 19.37
CA ASP A 13 29.06 19.18 17.94
C ASP A 13 30.38 19.13 17.15
N ASN A 14 30.57 18.06 16.36
CA ASN A 14 31.47 17.90 15.20
C ASN A 14 32.72 18.83 15.05
N GLN A 15 33.48 19.09 16.11
CA GLN A 15 34.75 19.81 16.03
C GLN A 15 35.89 18.84 15.64
N ASP A 16 36.86 19.33 14.86
CA ASP A 16 38.01 18.56 14.38
C ASP A 16 38.86 18.09 15.57
N ILE A 17 39.16 16.79 15.60
CA ILE A 17 39.87 16.11 16.70
C ILE A 17 41.27 16.72 16.94
N LEU A 18 41.86 17.31 15.90
CA LEU A 18 43.14 18.03 15.98
C LEU A 18 43.06 19.30 16.85
N ASP A 19 41.93 20.01 16.81
CA ASP A 19 41.73 21.22 17.63
C ASP A 19 41.58 20.88 19.12
N ILE A 20 40.99 19.71 19.42
CA ILE A 20 40.83 19.20 20.79
C ILE A 20 42.20 18.80 21.38
N VAL A 21 43.06 18.16 20.57
CA VAL A 21 44.43 17.80 20.98
C VAL A 21 45.30 19.06 21.15
N HIS A 22 45.08 20.10 20.35
CA HIS A 22 45.75 21.39 20.52
C HIS A 22 45.23 22.20 21.73
N GLN A 23 43.94 22.10 22.08
CA GLN A 23 43.39 22.72 23.30
C GLN A 23 43.88 22.04 24.58
N LEU A 24 44.00 20.71 24.59
CA LEU A 24 44.49 19.96 25.75
C LEU A 24 46.00 20.12 25.96
N SER A 25 46.79 20.28 24.90
CA SER A 25 48.24 20.53 25.01
C SER A 25 48.58 21.96 25.46
N SER A 26 47.68 22.92 25.29
CA SER A 26 47.91 24.33 25.65
C SER A 26 47.50 24.72 27.07
N THR A 27 46.79 23.87 27.83
CA THR A 27 46.22 24.27 29.13
C THR A 27 46.88 23.70 30.38
N HIS A 28 47.78 22.70 30.31
CA HIS A 28 48.37 22.12 31.54
C HIS A 28 49.85 21.71 31.42
N SER A 29 50.74 22.51 32.02
CA SER A 29 52.08 22.04 32.42
C SER A 29 51.97 21.27 33.74
N LEU A 30 52.23 19.97 33.72
CA LEU A 30 52.24 19.12 34.91
C LEU A 30 53.61 19.23 35.60
N ASP A 31 53.69 20.07 36.64
CA ASP A 31 54.79 20.00 37.61
C ASP A 31 54.55 18.82 38.55
N ALA A 32 55.45 17.84 38.49
CA ALA A 32 55.42 16.63 39.32
C ALA A 32 56.05 16.93 40.70
N GLY A 33 55.19 17.09 41.71
CA GLY A 33 55.62 17.32 43.09
C GLY A 33 54.85 16.48 44.12
N SER A 34 55.54 15.44 44.62
CA SER A 34 55.43 14.85 45.96
C SER A 34 54.19 14.00 46.36
N SER A 35 54.54 12.91 47.03
CA SER A 35 53.77 11.80 47.57
C SER A 35 52.98 12.12 48.85
N SER A 36 51.79 11.51 49.02
CA SER A 36 51.50 10.50 50.07
C SER A 36 50.00 10.28 50.36
N PHE A 37 49.66 8.99 50.42
CA PHE A 37 48.62 8.24 51.18
C PHE A 37 47.17 8.74 51.42
N VAL A 38 46.25 7.95 50.86
CA VAL A 38 45.02 7.35 51.45
C VAL A 38 44.08 8.25 52.27
N SER A 39 42.90 8.54 51.70
CA SER A 39 41.70 8.95 52.44
C SER A 39 40.44 8.56 51.67
N HIS A 40 39.48 7.91 52.34
CA HIS A 40 38.14 7.59 51.82
C HIS A 40 37.20 8.82 51.72
N GLN A 41 37.74 10.04 51.66
CA GLN A 41 36.99 11.24 51.28
C GLN A 41 36.88 11.36 49.75
N ALA A 42 35.97 12.22 49.26
CA ALA A 42 35.90 12.61 47.85
C ALA A 42 37.18 13.37 47.46
N GLY A 43 38.25 12.61 47.20
CA GLY A 43 39.58 13.14 46.86
C GLY A 43 39.74 13.40 45.37
N PRO A 44 40.73 14.23 44.98
CA PRO A 44 41.01 14.62 43.60
C PRO A 44 41.21 13.45 42.63
N GLY A 45 41.58 12.25 43.13
CA GLY A 45 41.66 11.03 42.34
C GLY A 45 40.33 10.58 41.72
N ARG A 46 39.19 10.79 42.39
CA ARG A 46 37.86 10.50 41.80
C ARG A 46 37.46 11.49 40.71
N THR A 47 37.92 12.74 40.83
CA THR A 47 37.67 13.78 39.82
C THR A 47 38.48 13.49 38.55
N LEU A 48 39.73 13.05 38.70
CA LEU A 48 40.58 12.61 37.58
C LEU A 48 40.05 11.34 36.92
N ASP A 49 39.65 10.30 37.66
CA ASP A 49 39.04 9.11 37.07
C ASP A 49 37.74 9.41 36.30
N ASN A 50 36.95 10.36 36.82
CA ASN A 50 35.74 10.84 36.16
C ASN A 50 36.02 11.69 34.90
N MET A 51 37.20 12.30 34.76
CA MET A 51 37.62 13.04 33.56
C MET A 51 38.35 12.15 32.54
N ILE A 52 39.16 11.21 33.03
CA ILE A 52 39.91 10.25 32.21
C ILE A 52 38.94 9.26 31.54
N SER A 53 37.85 8.87 32.20
CA SER A 53 36.88 7.93 31.63
C SER A 53 36.16 8.48 30.36
N PRO A 54 35.62 9.71 30.33
CA PRO A 54 35.10 10.33 29.11
C PRO A 54 36.15 10.54 28.03
N LEU A 55 37.37 10.99 28.39
CA LEU A 55 38.45 11.22 27.44
C LEU A 55 38.91 9.90 26.79
N GLY A 56 39.03 8.83 27.58
CA GLY A 56 39.33 7.49 27.12
C GLY A 56 38.27 6.97 26.14
N ARG A 57 36.97 7.17 26.44
CA ARG A 57 35.88 6.82 25.51
C ARG A 57 35.91 7.65 24.23
N CYS A 58 36.26 8.93 24.32
CA CYS A 58 36.40 9.80 23.15
C CYS A 58 37.54 9.33 22.24
N LEU A 59 38.70 9.02 22.82
CA LEU A 59 39.84 8.47 22.10
C LEU A 59 39.52 7.09 21.48
N GLU A 60 38.85 6.21 22.23
CA GLU A 60 38.39 4.91 21.72
C GLU A 60 37.44 5.07 20.52
N ASN A 61 36.49 6.00 20.61
CA ASN A 61 35.58 6.32 19.51
C ASN A 61 36.32 6.90 18.29
N ALA A 62 37.32 7.76 18.51
CA ALA A 62 38.16 8.32 17.45
C ALA A 62 39.00 7.23 16.77
N LEU A 63 39.66 6.36 17.53
CA LEU A 63 40.45 5.25 17.01
C LEU A 63 39.58 4.21 16.31
N SER A 64 38.38 3.94 16.81
CA SER A 64 37.40 3.07 16.14
C SER A 64 36.98 3.68 14.80
N SER A 65 36.70 4.98 14.76
CA SER A 65 36.38 5.71 13.52
C SER A 65 37.53 5.68 12.51
N ILE A 66 38.77 5.83 12.97
CA ILE A 66 39.98 5.73 12.11
C ILE A 66 40.16 4.30 11.59
N SER A 67 39.98 3.29 12.44
CA SER A 67 40.05 1.87 12.05
C SER A 67 39.01 1.53 10.97
N GLU A 68 37.80 2.08 11.08
CA GLU A 68 36.78 1.97 10.03
C GLU A 68 37.21 2.64 8.72
N ARG A 69 37.84 3.83 8.77
CA ARG A 69 38.36 4.51 7.56
C ARG A 69 39.48 3.73 6.86
N ILE A 70 40.29 2.99 7.62
CA ILE A 70 41.36 2.12 7.10
C ILE A 70 40.79 0.84 6.46
N GLY A 71 39.48 0.59 6.62
CA GLY A 71 38.79 -0.51 5.94
C GLY A 71 38.66 -1.80 6.77
N ASN A 72 38.92 -1.72 8.07
CA ASN A 72 38.97 -2.87 8.99
C ASN A 72 37.82 -2.87 10.02
N GLY A 73 36.66 -2.32 9.65
CA GLY A 73 35.45 -2.33 10.47
C GLY A 73 34.33 -3.20 9.90
N PRO A 74 33.35 -3.64 10.74
CA PRO A 74 32.16 -4.36 10.29
C PRO A 74 31.34 -3.56 9.26
N ASN A 75 31.20 -2.24 9.44
CA ASN A 75 30.49 -1.36 8.52
C ASN A 75 31.10 -1.38 7.12
N VAL A 76 32.43 -1.45 7.02
CA VAL A 76 33.15 -1.54 5.74
C VAL A 76 32.90 -2.90 5.09
N ALA A 77 32.99 -3.99 5.86
CA ALA A 77 32.72 -5.33 5.34
C ALA A 77 31.29 -5.41 4.78
N MET A 78 30.30 -4.91 5.53
CA MET A 78 28.92 -4.85 5.06
C MET A 78 28.76 -3.98 3.81
N ASN A 79 29.38 -2.80 3.77
CA ASN A 79 29.34 -1.94 2.59
C ASN A 79 29.94 -2.64 1.35
N ARG A 80 31.01 -3.42 1.51
CA ARG A 80 31.59 -4.24 0.43
C ARG A 80 30.65 -5.35 -0.02
N CYS A 81 29.91 -6.00 0.89
CA CYS A 81 28.84 -6.92 0.51
C CYS A 81 27.81 -6.23 -0.41
N LEU A 82 27.34 -5.03 -0.04
CA LEU A 82 26.38 -4.27 -0.85
C LEU A 82 26.94 -3.85 -2.21
N VAL A 83 28.23 -3.49 -2.28
CA VAL A 83 28.91 -3.19 -3.56
C VAL A 83 28.94 -4.43 -4.46
N ALA A 84 29.25 -5.61 -3.90
CA ALA A 84 29.23 -6.86 -4.65
C ALA A 84 27.82 -7.21 -5.18
N VAL A 85 26.79 -7.02 -4.34
CA VAL A 85 25.38 -7.19 -4.75
C VAL A 85 25.01 -6.27 -5.90
N ASN A 86 25.34 -4.98 -5.78
CA ASN A 86 25.07 -4.00 -6.84
C ASN A 86 25.81 -4.32 -8.13
N ARG A 87 27.03 -4.86 -8.07
CA ARG A 87 27.79 -5.30 -9.24
C ARG A 87 27.10 -6.48 -9.92
N ALA A 88 26.72 -7.51 -9.16
CA ALA A 88 25.99 -8.67 -9.68
C ALA A 88 24.67 -8.25 -10.33
N LEU A 89 23.96 -7.30 -9.72
CA LEU A 89 22.71 -6.76 -10.28
C LEU A 89 22.89 -6.03 -11.59
N ARG A 90 23.92 -5.19 -11.70
CA ARG A 90 24.22 -4.49 -12.98
C ARG A 90 24.61 -5.44 -14.09
N SER A 91 25.33 -6.51 -13.74
CA SER A 91 25.69 -7.54 -14.72
C SER A 91 24.45 -8.24 -15.28
N GLN A 92 23.39 -8.39 -14.48
CA GLN A 92 22.15 -9.03 -14.89
C GLN A 92 21.17 -8.06 -15.54
N TYR A 93 21.15 -6.79 -15.11
CA TYR A 93 20.21 -5.77 -15.55
C TYR A 93 20.96 -4.47 -15.90
N PRO A 94 21.52 -4.34 -17.12
CA PRO A 94 22.32 -3.17 -17.52
C PRO A 94 21.55 -1.84 -17.47
N TRP A 95 20.24 -1.86 -17.69
CA TRP A 95 19.35 -0.69 -17.60
C TRP A 95 19.12 -0.21 -16.16
N PHE A 96 19.45 -1.02 -15.17
CA PHE A 96 19.29 -0.66 -13.78
C PHE A 96 20.56 0.07 -13.34
N HIS A 97 20.46 1.39 -13.16
CA HIS A 97 21.53 2.23 -12.66
C HIS A 97 21.30 2.55 -11.18
N PRO A 98 21.48 1.59 -10.25
CA PRO A 98 21.43 1.94 -8.85
C PRO A 98 22.54 2.95 -8.58
N PRO A 99 22.32 3.96 -7.71
CA PRO A 99 23.33 4.97 -7.41
C PRO A 99 24.64 4.26 -7.05
N VAL A 100 25.68 4.49 -7.87
CA VAL A 100 26.99 3.88 -7.65
C VAL A 100 27.53 4.50 -6.36
N ARG A 101 27.51 3.76 -5.25
CA ARG A 101 28.30 4.15 -4.09
C ARG A 101 29.75 3.83 -4.41
N SER A 102 30.46 4.78 -5.02
CA SER A 102 31.91 4.66 -5.16
C SER A 102 32.50 4.69 -3.76
N SER A 103 33.07 3.60 -3.27
CA SER A 103 33.89 3.62 -2.07
C SER A 103 35.21 4.31 -2.40
N LYS A 104 35.24 5.65 -2.33
CA LYS A 104 36.50 6.37 -2.41
C LYS A 104 37.38 5.92 -1.23
N PHE A 105 38.67 5.72 -1.49
CA PHE A 105 39.65 5.41 -0.45
C PHE A 105 39.54 6.47 0.66
N LEU A 106 39.49 6.05 1.94
CA LEU A 106 39.28 6.88 3.14
C LEU A 106 37.88 7.46 3.37
N GLN A 107 36.88 7.14 2.55
CA GLN A 107 35.50 7.55 2.86
C GLN A 107 34.99 6.77 4.09
N ARG A 108 34.43 7.50 5.07
CA ARG A 108 33.78 6.90 6.23
C ARG A 108 32.65 5.97 5.74
N PRO A 109 32.61 4.70 6.17
CA PRO A 109 31.53 3.82 5.78
C PRO A 109 30.18 4.39 6.25
N PRO A 110 29.07 4.11 5.54
CA PRO A 110 27.75 4.52 5.98
C PRO A 110 27.45 3.94 7.38
N PRO A 111 26.67 4.66 8.21
CA PRO A 111 26.29 4.18 9.54
C PRO A 111 25.40 2.94 9.44
N LEU A 112 25.32 2.18 10.55
CA LEU A 112 24.53 0.95 10.68
C LEU A 112 23.11 1.08 10.13
N ALA A 113 22.38 2.13 10.53
CA ALA A 113 21.00 2.33 10.10
C ALA A 113 20.88 2.45 8.58
N GLN A 114 21.79 3.19 7.93
CA GLN A 114 21.79 3.34 6.48
C GLN A 114 22.16 2.04 5.78
N LEU A 115 23.14 1.29 6.28
CA LEU A 115 23.53 0.00 5.70
C LEU A 115 22.38 -1.01 5.81
N LEU A 116 21.69 -1.07 6.95
CA LEU A 116 20.51 -1.91 7.12
C LEU A 116 19.36 -1.47 6.19
N GLU A 117 19.10 -0.18 6.05
CA GLU A 117 18.12 0.34 5.08
C GLU A 117 18.46 -0.06 3.65
N ASP A 118 19.73 -0.01 3.25
CA ASP A 118 20.18 -0.45 1.92
C ASP A 118 19.99 -1.95 1.71
N ILE A 119 20.27 -2.77 2.73
CA ILE A 119 20.08 -4.22 2.69
C ILE A 119 18.61 -4.56 2.41
N PHE A 120 17.69 -3.88 3.11
CA PHE A 120 16.26 -4.13 3.04
C PHE A 120 15.52 -3.29 2.00
N SER A 121 16.24 -2.44 1.27
CA SER A 121 15.69 -1.56 0.25
C SER A 121 14.81 -2.34 -0.75
N PRO A 122 13.67 -1.79 -1.20
CA PRO A 122 12.84 -2.36 -2.26
C PRO A 122 13.60 -2.77 -3.52
N TYR A 123 14.73 -2.11 -3.77
CA TYR A 123 15.55 -2.23 -4.97
C TYR A 123 16.69 -3.24 -4.82
N SER A 124 16.93 -3.79 -3.62
CA SER A 124 17.95 -4.81 -3.40
C SER A 124 17.42 -6.17 -3.85
N MET A 125 17.45 -6.40 -5.16
CA MET A 125 17.19 -7.73 -5.71
C MET A 125 18.41 -8.62 -5.41
N TRP A 126 18.32 -9.46 -4.38
CA TRP A 126 19.40 -10.39 -4.05
C TRP A 126 19.41 -11.54 -5.07
N ASN A 127 20.35 -11.50 -6.01
CA ASN A 127 20.54 -12.56 -7.01
C ASN A 127 21.35 -13.74 -6.43
N THR A 128 21.11 -14.95 -6.93
CA THR A 128 21.85 -16.17 -6.56
C THR A 128 23.35 -16.04 -6.84
N GLY A 129 23.72 -15.38 -7.93
CA GLY A 129 25.12 -15.16 -8.32
C GLY A 129 25.94 -14.31 -7.35
N VAL A 130 25.31 -13.62 -6.39
CA VAL A 130 26.06 -12.85 -5.36
C VAL A 130 26.92 -13.76 -4.50
N CYS A 131 26.49 -14.99 -4.23
CA CYS A 131 27.23 -15.94 -3.40
C CYS A 131 28.49 -16.51 -4.09
N GLU A 132 28.68 -16.19 -5.38
CA GLU A 132 29.86 -16.57 -6.17
C GLU A 132 30.88 -15.42 -6.28
N ASP A 133 30.48 -14.19 -5.95
CA ASP A 133 31.38 -13.02 -5.98
C ASP A 133 32.38 -13.11 -4.83
N ARG A 134 33.68 -13.17 -5.16
CA ARG A 134 34.78 -13.27 -4.19
C ARG A 134 34.76 -12.15 -3.15
N VAL A 135 34.41 -10.92 -3.55
CA VAL A 135 34.34 -9.77 -2.64
C VAL A 135 33.23 -9.96 -1.61
N PHE A 136 32.09 -10.52 -2.01
CA PHE A 136 31.01 -10.86 -1.09
C PHE A 136 31.43 -11.93 -0.08
N ILE A 137 32.04 -13.02 -0.56
CA ILE A 137 32.50 -14.15 0.28
C ILE A 137 33.55 -13.67 1.30
N ASP A 138 34.57 -12.94 0.85
CA ASP A 138 35.63 -12.40 1.72
C ASP A 138 35.06 -11.45 2.78
N SER A 139 34.05 -10.66 2.39
CA SER A 139 33.38 -9.74 3.32
C SER A 139 32.54 -10.48 4.35
N CYS A 140 31.87 -11.58 3.98
CA CYS A 140 31.17 -12.46 4.92
C CYS A 140 32.14 -13.13 5.92
N HIS A 141 33.29 -13.61 5.44
CA HIS A 141 34.35 -14.14 6.31
C HIS A 141 34.83 -13.11 7.33
N ARG A 142 35.03 -11.86 6.90
CA ARG A 142 35.39 -10.75 7.80
C ARG A 142 34.30 -10.45 8.83
N LEU A 143 33.03 -10.46 8.43
CA LEU A 143 31.91 -10.29 9.38
C LEU A 143 31.92 -11.40 10.44
N ILE A 144 32.12 -12.66 10.02
CA ILE A 144 32.19 -13.81 10.94
C ILE A 144 33.41 -13.69 11.86
N SER A 145 34.57 -13.21 11.38
CA SER A 145 35.75 -13.05 12.22
C SER A 145 35.58 -11.96 13.29
N TYR A 146 34.81 -10.90 13.02
CA TYR A 146 34.50 -9.88 14.02
C TYR A 146 33.67 -10.40 15.20
N LEU A 147 32.99 -11.55 15.07
CA LEU A 147 32.34 -12.22 16.21
C LEU A 147 33.35 -12.70 17.27
N ARG A 148 34.63 -12.83 16.90
CA ARG A 148 35.74 -13.19 17.79
C ARG A 148 36.57 -11.98 18.24
N SER A 149 36.18 -10.76 17.86
CA SER A 149 36.87 -9.54 18.30
C SER A 149 36.76 -9.39 19.81
N ASP A 150 37.77 -8.83 20.45
CA ASP A 150 37.75 -8.32 21.83
C ASP A 150 36.76 -7.17 22.05
N LYS A 151 36.37 -6.45 20.98
CA LYS A 151 35.48 -5.29 21.05
C LYS A 151 34.02 -5.69 20.90
N LEU A 152 33.23 -5.50 21.96
CA LEU A 152 31.79 -5.78 21.97
C LEU A 152 31.02 -5.06 20.86
N GLY A 153 31.39 -3.80 20.55
CA GLY A 153 30.76 -3.04 19.47
C GLY A 153 30.91 -3.70 18.10
N ASN A 154 32.08 -4.28 17.81
CA ASN A 154 32.31 -5.00 16.56
C ASN A 154 31.48 -6.27 16.49
N GLN A 155 31.39 -7.01 17.60
CA GLN A 155 30.61 -8.23 17.67
C GLN A 155 29.11 -7.95 17.49
N ILE A 156 28.56 -6.91 18.13
CA ILE A 156 27.14 -6.51 17.96
C ILE A 156 26.85 -6.19 16.50
N LEU A 157 27.68 -5.35 15.86
CA LEU A 157 27.51 -4.97 14.46
C LEU A 157 27.59 -6.19 13.54
N ALA A 158 28.56 -7.08 13.78
CA ALA A 158 28.69 -8.32 13.03
C ALA A 158 27.46 -9.21 13.16
N ILE A 159 26.91 -9.39 14.37
CA ILE A 159 25.67 -10.14 14.60
C ILE A 159 24.53 -9.51 13.80
N TYR A 160 24.35 -8.19 13.85
CA TYR A 160 23.28 -7.53 13.10
C TYR A 160 23.42 -7.71 11.59
N TYR A 161 24.63 -7.56 11.03
CA TYR A 161 24.84 -7.72 9.60
C TYR A 161 24.66 -9.17 9.13
N ILE A 162 25.19 -10.14 9.88
CA ILE A 162 25.00 -11.56 9.55
C ILE A 162 23.52 -11.93 9.61
N THR A 163 22.80 -11.44 10.64
CA THR A 163 21.35 -11.64 10.78
C THR A 163 20.59 -11.01 9.61
N ALA A 164 20.93 -9.78 9.24
CA ALA A 164 20.30 -9.07 8.13
C ALA A 164 20.52 -9.78 6.78
N LEU A 165 21.76 -10.20 6.50
CA LEU A 165 22.12 -10.97 5.31
C LEU A 165 21.39 -12.31 5.25
N ALA A 166 21.33 -13.04 6.38
CA ALA A 166 20.60 -14.30 6.49
C ALA A 166 19.11 -14.14 6.18
N CYS A 167 18.50 -12.99 6.52
CA CYS A 167 17.10 -12.70 6.22
C CYS A 167 16.83 -12.33 4.76
N CYS A 168 17.84 -11.97 3.97
CA CYS A 168 17.63 -11.45 2.62
C CYS A 168 17.24 -12.53 1.63
N LYS A 169 17.89 -13.70 1.70
CA LYS A 169 17.62 -14.82 0.81
C LYS A 169 18.07 -16.18 1.40
N PRO A 170 17.34 -17.27 1.11
CA PRO A 170 17.72 -18.62 1.54
C PRO A 170 19.13 -19.07 1.07
N ASP A 171 19.56 -18.64 -0.12
CA ASP A 171 20.89 -19.00 -0.65
C ASP A 171 22.03 -18.37 0.18
N ILE A 172 21.83 -17.13 0.63
CA ILE A 172 22.79 -16.42 1.48
C ILE A 172 22.86 -17.07 2.86
N LEU A 173 21.71 -17.46 3.42
CA LEU A 173 21.64 -18.23 4.67
C LEU A 173 22.47 -19.51 4.55
N THR A 174 22.25 -20.29 3.48
CA THR A 174 23.00 -21.54 3.21
C THR A 174 24.50 -21.27 3.07
N HIS A 175 24.88 -20.18 2.40
CA HIS A 175 26.27 -19.78 2.27
C HIS A 175 26.90 -19.43 3.62
N LEU A 176 26.23 -18.63 4.45
CA LEU A 176 26.70 -18.27 5.81
C LEU A 176 26.86 -19.49 6.72
N VAL A 177 25.98 -20.50 6.58
CA VAL A 177 26.13 -21.80 7.27
C VAL A 177 27.44 -22.48 6.85
N ARG A 178 27.73 -22.55 5.55
CA ARG A 178 28.97 -23.14 5.03
C ARG A 178 30.23 -22.39 5.51
N LEU A 179 30.13 -21.08 5.72
CA LEU A 179 31.23 -20.28 6.26
C LEU A 179 31.40 -20.40 7.79
N GLY A 180 30.57 -21.20 8.49
CA GLY A 180 30.66 -21.40 9.94
C GLY A 180 30.07 -20.27 10.78
N ALA A 181 29.18 -19.45 10.21
CA ALA A 181 28.50 -18.39 10.97
C ALA A 181 27.73 -18.91 12.21
N PRO A 182 26.96 -20.02 12.15
CA PRO A 182 26.21 -20.51 13.30
C PRO A 182 27.10 -20.85 14.50
N ASP A 183 28.24 -21.51 14.26
CA ASP A 183 29.17 -21.90 15.32
C ASP A 183 29.89 -20.68 15.92
N ALA A 184 30.26 -19.71 15.07
CA ALA A 184 30.84 -18.46 15.54
C ALA A 184 29.86 -17.65 16.40
N ILE A 185 28.58 -17.58 16.02
CA ILE A 185 27.53 -16.93 16.81
C ILE A 185 27.28 -17.71 18.11
N ARG A 186 27.28 -19.04 18.08
CA ARG A 186 27.09 -19.87 19.29
C ARG A 186 28.24 -19.65 20.28
N ALA A 187 29.47 -19.60 19.80
CA ALA A 187 30.64 -19.31 20.64
C ALA A 187 30.54 -17.91 21.28
N ALA A 188 30.16 -16.90 20.48
CA ALA A 188 29.93 -15.55 20.99
C ALA A 188 28.78 -15.51 22.02
N HIS A 189 27.65 -16.18 21.73
CA HIS A 189 26.52 -16.29 22.64
C HIS A 189 26.92 -16.90 23.99
N LEU A 190 27.66 -18.02 23.96
CA LEU A 190 28.17 -18.67 25.15
C LEU A 190 29.06 -17.72 25.93
N HIS A 191 29.97 -16.99 25.28
CA HIS A 191 30.83 -15.98 25.91
C HIS A 191 30.01 -14.90 26.65
N TYR A 192 28.93 -14.38 26.07
CA TYR A 192 28.08 -13.36 26.70
C TYR A 192 27.29 -13.86 27.92
N LEU A 193 27.09 -15.18 28.04
CA LEU A 193 26.46 -15.73 29.24
C LEU A 193 27.33 -15.52 30.49
N TRP A 194 28.65 -15.39 30.33
CA TRP A 194 29.59 -15.17 31.43
C TRP A 194 29.63 -13.73 31.92
N PHE A 195 29.07 -12.77 31.17
CA PHE A 195 29.04 -11.38 31.61
C PHE A 195 28.14 -11.17 32.83
N PRO A 196 28.48 -10.25 33.75
CA PRO A 196 27.63 -9.90 34.88
C PRO A 196 26.23 -9.43 34.42
N LYS A 197 25.18 -9.71 35.22
CA LYS A 197 23.79 -9.28 34.92
C LYS A 197 23.64 -7.77 34.75
N GLY A 198 24.50 -6.97 35.39
CA GLY A 198 24.49 -5.51 35.29
C GLY A 198 25.21 -4.94 34.06
N HIS A 199 25.83 -5.77 33.21
CA HIS A 199 26.54 -5.26 32.04
C HIS A 199 25.52 -4.71 31.02
N ARG A 200 25.64 -3.42 30.69
CA ARG A 200 24.68 -2.65 29.88
C ARG A 200 24.27 -3.36 28.59
N ASP A 201 25.23 -3.92 27.88
CA ASP A 201 24.99 -4.50 26.54
C ASP A 201 24.69 -6.00 26.53
N ARG A 202 24.73 -6.68 27.69
CA ARG A 202 24.60 -8.14 27.76
C ARG A 202 23.24 -8.61 27.24
N SER A 203 22.16 -7.93 27.63
CA SER A 203 20.80 -8.27 27.20
C SER A 203 20.64 -8.15 25.69
N LEU A 204 21.17 -7.07 25.10
CA LEU A 204 21.13 -6.81 23.68
C LEU A 204 21.91 -7.88 22.90
N LEU A 205 23.14 -8.17 23.32
CA LEU A 205 24.01 -9.19 22.72
C LEU A 205 23.40 -10.59 22.77
N LEU A 206 22.87 -11.00 23.93
CA LEU A 206 22.22 -12.30 24.09
C LEU A 206 20.96 -12.39 23.23
N ALA A 207 20.12 -11.35 23.21
CA ALA A 207 18.90 -11.34 22.43
C ALA A 207 19.21 -11.39 20.92
N SER A 208 20.15 -10.57 20.44
CA SER A 208 20.57 -10.55 19.04
C SER A 208 21.21 -11.88 18.62
N SER A 209 22.05 -12.48 19.46
CA SER A 209 22.68 -13.79 19.17
C SER A 209 21.64 -14.90 19.12
N LYS A 210 20.67 -14.93 20.05
CA LYS A 210 19.57 -15.91 20.04
C LYS A 210 18.75 -15.81 18.77
N ARG A 211 18.32 -14.60 18.38
CA ARG A 211 17.60 -14.36 17.13
C ARG A 211 18.38 -14.86 15.92
N ALA A 212 19.68 -14.54 15.86
CA ALA A 212 20.53 -15.01 14.77
C ALA A 212 20.61 -16.53 14.72
N LEU A 213 20.83 -17.20 15.86
CA LEU A 213 20.87 -18.68 15.93
C LEU A 213 19.55 -19.32 15.49
N VAL A 214 18.41 -18.73 15.86
CA VAL A 214 17.09 -19.24 15.44
C VAL A 214 16.92 -19.18 13.92
N MET A 215 17.48 -18.16 13.25
CA MET A 215 17.46 -18.09 11.78
C MET A 215 18.28 -19.20 11.10
N PHE A 216 19.34 -19.67 11.74
CA PHE A 216 20.18 -20.77 11.25
C PHE A 216 19.66 -22.15 11.65
N SER A 217 18.68 -22.22 12.55
CA SER A 217 18.03 -23.47 12.95
C SER A 217 16.81 -23.78 12.07
N ASP A 218 16.42 -25.05 12.02
CA ASP A 218 15.14 -25.48 11.44
C ASP A 218 13.97 -25.05 12.34
N SER A 219 13.72 -23.74 12.38
CA SER A 219 12.60 -23.16 13.11
C SER A 219 11.28 -23.42 12.39
N THR A 220 10.19 -23.48 13.16
CA THR A 220 8.83 -23.55 12.61
C THR A 220 8.56 -22.44 11.61
N ALA A 221 9.08 -21.23 11.86
CA ALA A 221 8.96 -20.10 10.93
C ALA A 221 9.58 -20.39 9.56
N LEU A 222 10.78 -21.00 9.52
CA LEU A 222 11.43 -21.32 8.26
C LEU A 222 10.66 -22.40 7.48
N ALA A 223 10.06 -23.38 8.18
CA ALA A 223 9.22 -24.39 7.55
C ALA A 223 7.97 -23.77 6.90
N VAL A 224 7.24 -22.92 7.64
CA VAL A 224 6.05 -22.21 7.12
C VAL A 224 6.41 -21.30 5.94
N ILE A 225 7.55 -20.57 6.02
CA ILE A 225 8.04 -19.73 4.92
C ILE A 225 8.29 -20.57 3.66
N LYS A 226 8.99 -21.69 3.77
CA LYS A 226 9.30 -22.58 2.62
C LYS A 226 8.02 -23.12 1.97
N GLU A 227 7.04 -23.49 2.78
CA GLU A 227 5.75 -23.97 2.29
C GLU A 227 4.96 -22.87 1.60
N LEU A 228 4.90 -21.67 2.18
CA LEU A 228 4.23 -20.51 1.58
C LEU A 228 4.89 -20.12 0.25
N ASP A 229 6.21 -20.11 0.18
CA ASP A 229 6.96 -19.85 -1.06
C ASP A 229 6.61 -20.88 -2.16
N LEU A 230 6.41 -22.14 -1.79
CA LEU A 230 5.96 -23.17 -2.72
C LEU A 230 4.54 -22.88 -3.23
N VAL A 231 3.63 -22.51 -2.33
CA VAL A 231 2.23 -22.19 -2.67
C VAL A 231 2.16 -20.96 -3.58
N ILE A 232 2.89 -19.89 -3.28
CA ILE A 232 2.98 -18.69 -4.13
C ILE A 232 3.53 -19.04 -5.51
N ARG A 233 4.61 -19.85 -5.57
CA ARG A 233 5.21 -20.26 -6.85
C ARG A 233 4.23 -21.09 -7.70
N LYS A 234 3.47 -22.01 -7.09
CA LYS A 234 2.43 -22.79 -7.78
C LYS A 234 1.29 -21.90 -8.25
N SER A 235 0.78 -21.02 -7.39
CA SER A 235 -0.27 -20.05 -7.74
C SER A 235 0.10 -19.21 -8.97
N ARG A 236 1.35 -18.73 -9.04
CA ARG A 236 1.86 -17.99 -10.22
C ARG A 236 1.95 -18.83 -11.50
N LYS A 237 2.15 -20.14 -11.40
CA LYS A 237 2.31 -21.03 -12.56
C LYS A 237 0.97 -21.55 -13.07
N ASP A 238 0.09 -21.90 -12.15
CA ASP A 238 -1.12 -22.67 -12.42
C ASP A 238 -2.41 -21.82 -12.27
N ASN A 239 -2.28 -20.52 -11.99
CA ASN A 239 -3.39 -19.61 -11.63
C ASN A 239 -4.27 -20.17 -10.50
N CYS A 240 -3.68 -20.98 -9.59
CA CYS A 240 -4.41 -21.54 -8.47
C CYS A 240 -4.73 -20.49 -7.40
N ASP A 241 -5.88 -20.65 -6.76
CA ASP A 241 -6.34 -19.83 -5.65
C ASP A 241 -5.39 -19.93 -4.44
N LEU A 242 -4.72 -18.82 -4.14
CA LEU A 242 -3.82 -18.69 -2.99
C LEU A 242 -4.58 -18.75 -1.66
N SER A 243 -5.89 -18.50 -1.64
CA SER A 243 -6.67 -18.35 -0.41
C SER A 243 -6.82 -19.63 0.39
N SER A 244 -7.11 -20.73 -0.31
CA SER A 244 -7.34 -22.04 0.30
C SER A 244 -6.12 -22.58 1.06
N HIS A 245 -4.92 -22.44 0.50
CA HIS A 245 -3.68 -23.01 1.08
C HIS A 245 -2.77 -21.97 1.73
N GLY A 246 -2.70 -20.77 1.15
CA GLY A 246 -1.88 -19.67 1.68
C GLY A 246 -2.50 -19.04 2.93
N GLY A 247 -3.83 -19.12 3.09
CA GLY A 247 -4.52 -18.54 4.22
C GLY A 247 -3.98 -18.99 5.58
N PRO A 248 -4.02 -20.30 5.90
CA PRO A 248 -3.49 -20.83 7.17
C PRO A 248 -2.02 -20.45 7.39
N LEU A 249 -1.17 -20.62 6.38
CA LEU A 249 0.27 -20.32 6.46
C LEU A 249 0.53 -18.84 6.77
N ILE A 250 -0.22 -17.91 6.15
CA ILE A 250 -0.13 -16.48 6.47
C ILE A 250 -0.55 -16.23 7.92
N SER A 251 -1.57 -16.93 8.43
CA SER A 251 -1.98 -16.84 9.84
C SER A 251 -0.85 -17.25 10.77
N ASP A 252 -0.22 -18.40 10.50
CA ASP A 252 0.87 -18.92 11.30
C ASP A 252 2.06 -17.97 11.30
N LEU A 253 2.38 -17.38 10.13
CA LEU A 253 3.40 -16.32 10.05
C LEU A 253 3.02 -15.09 10.86
N LEU A 254 1.76 -14.63 10.80
CA LEU A 254 1.33 -13.48 11.60
C LEU A 254 1.48 -13.74 13.11
N ASP A 255 1.20 -14.94 13.60
CA ASP A 255 1.42 -15.32 14.99
C ASP A 255 2.91 -15.44 15.34
N LEU A 256 3.70 -16.06 14.45
CA LEU A 256 5.16 -16.15 14.58
C LEU A 256 5.85 -14.77 14.49
N SER A 257 5.19 -13.76 13.92
CA SER A 257 5.68 -12.38 13.91
C SER A 257 5.64 -11.72 15.30
N LEU A 258 4.91 -12.30 16.25
CA LEU A 258 4.84 -11.85 17.64
C LEU A 258 5.92 -12.48 18.53
N ASN A 259 6.56 -13.55 18.08
CA ASN A 259 7.61 -14.22 18.83
C ASN A 259 8.95 -13.48 18.63
N PRO A 260 9.60 -12.96 19.70
CA PRO A 260 10.84 -12.20 19.60
C PRO A 260 11.99 -12.90 18.88
N GLU A 261 11.99 -14.25 18.86
CA GLU A 261 13.04 -15.05 18.24
C GLU A 261 12.87 -15.16 16.71
N THR A 262 11.63 -15.19 16.22
CA THR A 262 11.29 -15.37 14.80
C THR A 262 10.82 -14.09 14.11
N GLN A 263 10.43 -13.06 14.87
CA GLN A 263 9.75 -11.87 14.36
C GLN A 263 10.50 -11.16 13.23
N ILE A 264 11.83 -11.11 13.26
CA ILE A 264 12.63 -10.43 12.24
C ILE A 264 12.60 -11.21 10.92
N LEU A 265 12.79 -12.53 10.99
CA LEU A 265 12.75 -13.42 9.82
C LEU A 265 11.38 -13.35 9.14
N VAL A 266 10.33 -13.49 9.95
CA VAL A 266 8.94 -13.44 9.49
C VAL A 266 8.59 -12.09 8.89
N ALA A 267 8.90 -10.98 9.58
CA ALA A 267 8.58 -9.64 9.10
C ALA A 267 9.31 -9.33 7.79
N ARG A 268 10.58 -9.74 7.66
CA ARG A 268 11.33 -9.59 6.41
C ARG A 268 10.73 -10.43 5.29
N HIS A 269 10.29 -11.64 5.56
CA HIS A 269 9.64 -12.49 4.56
C HIS A 269 8.31 -11.88 4.10
N LEU A 270 7.42 -11.52 5.05
CA LEU A 270 6.15 -10.83 4.78
C LEU A 270 6.37 -9.55 3.95
N SER A 271 7.43 -8.79 4.24
CA SER A 271 7.80 -7.59 3.47
C SER A 271 8.15 -7.91 2.02
N SER A 272 8.90 -9.00 1.75
CA SER A 272 9.21 -9.41 0.36
C SER A 272 8.02 -9.93 -0.42
N ILE A 273 7.07 -10.58 0.24
CA ILE A 273 5.88 -11.13 -0.43
C ILE A 273 4.67 -10.20 -0.32
N ALA A 274 4.82 -8.99 0.25
CA ALA A 274 3.72 -8.06 0.46
C ALA A 274 2.98 -7.72 -0.84
N SER A 275 3.68 -7.62 -1.97
CA SER A 275 3.04 -7.46 -3.28
C SER A 275 2.15 -8.64 -3.62
N GLU A 276 2.62 -9.86 -3.41
CA GLU A 276 1.86 -11.07 -3.71
C GLU A 276 0.63 -11.18 -2.83
N ILE A 277 0.77 -10.92 -1.53
CA ILE A 277 -0.36 -11.02 -0.59
C ILE A 277 -1.40 -9.92 -0.85
N LEU A 278 -0.97 -8.68 -1.17
CA LEU A 278 -1.88 -7.54 -1.29
C LEU A 278 -2.42 -7.29 -2.71
N LEU A 279 -1.71 -7.71 -3.76
CA LEU A 279 -2.16 -7.58 -5.16
C LEU A 279 -3.09 -8.69 -5.58
N THR A 280 -2.92 -9.90 -5.06
CA THR A 280 -3.95 -10.93 -5.19
C THR A 280 -5.13 -10.50 -4.33
N GLU A 281 -6.38 -10.67 -4.78
CA GLU A 281 -7.61 -10.24 -4.08
C GLU A 281 -7.89 -11.03 -2.77
N ASN A 282 -6.83 -11.36 -2.05
CA ASN A 282 -6.79 -11.99 -0.76
C ASN A 282 -7.11 -11.01 0.38
N SER A 283 -7.93 -9.99 0.12
CA SER A 283 -8.46 -9.11 1.16
C SER A 283 -9.07 -9.92 2.29
N ASP A 284 -9.72 -11.03 1.93
CA ASP A 284 -10.39 -11.95 2.84
C ASP A 284 -9.42 -12.81 3.66
N ILE A 285 -8.17 -12.98 3.23
CA ILE A 285 -7.14 -13.66 4.02
C ILE A 285 -6.58 -12.73 5.08
N LEU A 286 -6.17 -11.52 4.68
CA LEU A 286 -5.45 -10.62 5.58
C LEU A 286 -6.36 -9.92 6.58
N GLN A 287 -7.55 -9.48 6.17
CA GLN A 287 -8.46 -8.70 7.02
C GLN A 287 -8.82 -9.40 8.34
N PRO A 288 -9.27 -10.68 8.36
CA PRO A 288 -9.64 -11.33 9.62
C PRO A 288 -8.42 -11.67 10.50
N LYS A 289 -7.23 -11.79 9.91
CA LYS A 289 -6.03 -12.32 10.59
C LYS A 289 -5.08 -11.24 11.07
N LEU A 290 -4.98 -10.12 10.36
CA LEU A 290 -4.12 -9.01 10.72
C LEU A 290 -4.77 -8.13 11.78
N SER A 291 -4.83 -8.66 13.01
CA SER A 291 -5.46 -7.99 14.14
C SER A 291 -4.77 -6.68 14.52
N PHE A 292 -5.53 -5.78 15.15
CA PHE A 292 -4.99 -4.55 15.75
C PHE A 292 -3.82 -4.84 16.70
N ARG A 293 -3.83 -5.97 17.40
CA ARG A 293 -2.74 -6.41 18.30
C ARG A 293 -1.43 -6.61 17.54
N ILE A 294 -1.48 -7.29 16.39
CA ILE A 294 -0.29 -7.55 15.57
C ILE A 294 0.27 -6.23 15.04
N LEU A 295 -0.59 -5.37 14.49
CA LEU A 295 -0.18 -4.07 13.98
C LEU A 295 0.40 -3.17 15.08
N ALA A 296 -0.22 -3.13 16.26
CA ALA A 296 0.30 -2.38 17.40
C ALA A 296 1.68 -2.89 17.85
N ASN A 297 1.89 -4.21 17.82
CA ASN A 297 3.19 -4.80 18.12
C ASN A 297 4.22 -4.41 17.06
N TRP A 298 3.90 -4.50 15.76
CA TRP A 298 4.80 -4.11 14.68
C TRP A 298 5.17 -2.63 14.74
N VAL A 299 4.20 -1.75 15.01
CA VAL A 299 4.46 -0.32 15.26
C VAL A 299 5.42 -0.17 16.44
N THR A 300 5.19 -0.85 17.55
CA THR A 300 6.11 -0.82 18.70
C THR A 300 7.52 -1.26 18.29
N LEU A 301 7.64 -2.33 17.50
CA LEU A 301 8.91 -2.85 17.00
C LEU A 301 9.65 -1.88 16.06
N THR A 302 8.93 -1.10 15.24
CA THR A 302 9.52 -0.01 14.42
C THR A 302 10.18 1.11 15.23
N LEU A 303 9.86 1.15 16.53
CA LEU A 303 10.21 2.25 17.43
C LEU A 303 11.10 1.75 18.58
N THR A 304 11.51 0.49 18.51
CA THR A 304 12.49 -0.08 19.44
C THR A 304 13.87 0.56 19.22
N GLY A 305 14.67 0.59 20.29
CA GLY A 305 16.09 0.95 20.19
C GLY A 305 16.96 -0.07 19.45
N ASP A 306 16.39 -1.22 19.03
CA ASP A 306 17.10 -2.21 18.21
C ASP A 306 17.02 -1.77 16.72
N PRO A 307 18.14 -1.35 16.11
CA PRO A 307 18.14 -0.81 14.75
C PRO A 307 17.72 -1.85 13.70
N LEU A 308 18.07 -3.13 13.90
CA LEU A 308 17.69 -4.20 12.97
C LEU A 308 16.18 -4.43 13.01
N CYS A 309 15.62 -4.55 14.21
CA CYS A 309 14.19 -4.73 14.39
C CYS A 309 13.40 -3.52 13.85
N SER A 310 13.83 -2.31 14.21
CA SER A 310 13.23 -1.06 13.75
C SER A 310 13.14 -0.99 12.22
N ILE A 311 14.25 -1.26 11.53
CA ILE A 311 14.31 -1.12 10.06
C ILE A 311 13.51 -2.21 9.35
N VAL A 312 13.56 -3.46 9.83
CA VAL A 312 12.81 -4.56 9.21
C VAL A 312 11.31 -4.32 9.30
N PHE A 313 10.81 -3.94 10.48
CA PHE A 313 9.38 -3.64 10.66
C PHE A 313 8.97 -2.35 9.97
N ARG A 314 9.87 -1.36 9.87
CA ARG A 314 9.60 -0.14 9.07
C ARG A 314 9.40 -0.54 7.62
N ASN A 315 10.34 -1.27 7.03
CA ASN A 315 10.20 -1.73 5.66
C ASN A 315 8.95 -2.59 5.44
N LEU A 316 8.57 -3.44 6.39
CA LEU A 316 7.29 -4.17 6.34
C LEU A 316 6.10 -3.20 6.26
N ILE A 317 6.02 -2.24 7.19
CA ILE A 317 4.97 -1.22 7.20
C ILE A 317 4.96 -0.39 5.90
N ASP A 318 6.12 0.03 5.42
CA ASP A 318 6.27 0.81 4.20
C ASP A 318 5.74 0.05 2.98
N LYS A 319 6.05 -1.25 2.89
CA LYS A 319 5.55 -2.13 1.83
C LYS A 319 4.05 -2.36 1.95
N LEU A 320 3.53 -2.59 3.15
CA LEU A 320 2.08 -2.72 3.37
C LEU A 320 1.35 -1.45 2.94
N LEU A 321 1.86 -0.27 3.32
CA LEU A 321 1.29 1.02 2.93
C LEU A 321 1.41 1.25 1.41
N LEU A 322 2.54 0.89 0.79
CA LEU A 322 2.74 0.99 -0.65
C LEU A 322 1.74 0.12 -1.42
N TYR A 323 1.62 -1.15 -1.05
CA TYR A 323 0.77 -2.09 -1.75
C TYR A 323 -0.71 -1.98 -1.38
N SER A 324 -1.02 -1.35 -0.25
CA SER A 324 -2.42 -1.08 0.12
C SER A 324 -3.15 -0.18 -0.86
N ASN A 325 -2.43 0.64 -1.64
CA ASN A 325 -3.03 1.43 -2.73
C ASN A 325 -3.68 0.55 -3.82
N TYR A 326 -3.24 -0.71 -3.92
CA TYR A 326 -3.77 -1.67 -4.89
C TYR A 326 -4.76 -2.65 -4.25
N SER A 327 -4.78 -2.74 -2.92
CA SER A 327 -5.65 -3.65 -2.21
C SER A 327 -6.99 -2.99 -1.89
N ALA A 328 -8.08 -3.77 -1.90
CA ALA A 328 -9.37 -3.32 -1.39
C ALA A 328 -9.40 -3.14 0.15
N THR A 329 -8.31 -3.47 0.86
CA THR A 329 -8.27 -3.55 2.34
C THR A 329 -7.88 -2.25 3.03
N ASN A 330 -8.71 -1.22 2.91
CA ASN A 330 -8.50 0.05 3.63
C ASN A 330 -8.57 -0.08 5.16
N ASP A 331 -9.14 -1.17 5.70
CA ASP A 331 -9.23 -1.40 7.15
C ASP A 331 -7.88 -1.71 7.80
N THR A 332 -7.02 -2.48 7.13
CA THR A 332 -5.66 -2.74 7.62
C THR A 332 -4.85 -1.45 7.70
N VAL A 333 -4.96 -0.64 6.65
CA VAL A 333 -4.30 0.67 6.56
C VAL A 333 -4.79 1.59 7.67
N LEU A 334 -6.11 1.66 7.87
CA LEU A 334 -6.70 2.44 8.96
C LEU A 334 -6.24 1.93 10.34
N SER A 335 -6.23 0.61 10.56
CA SER A 335 -5.77 0.00 11.81
C SER A 335 -4.32 0.38 12.12
N LEU A 336 -3.46 0.30 11.10
CA LEU A 336 -2.08 0.70 11.18
C LEU A 336 -1.96 2.20 11.50
N PHE A 337 -2.75 3.06 10.84
CA PHE A 337 -2.78 4.48 11.17
C PHE A 337 -3.22 4.77 12.60
N VAL A 338 -4.26 4.10 13.09
CA VAL A 338 -4.68 4.23 14.48
C VAL A 338 -3.56 3.82 15.44
N CYS A 339 -2.83 2.74 15.15
CA CYS A 339 -1.68 2.32 15.96
C CYS A 339 -0.59 3.40 15.99
N LEU A 340 -0.27 3.98 14.83
CA LEU A 340 0.73 5.02 14.66
C LEU A 340 0.36 6.32 15.39
N LEU A 341 -0.87 6.77 15.23
CA LEU A 341 -1.39 7.96 15.91
C LEU A 341 -1.41 7.76 17.42
N ARG A 342 -1.88 6.60 17.91
CA ARG A 342 -1.86 6.26 19.35
C ARG A 342 -0.46 6.30 19.92
N TRP A 343 0.51 5.72 19.21
CA TRP A 343 1.89 5.79 19.67
C TRP A 343 2.38 7.23 19.74
N LYS A 344 2.11 8.05 18.72
CA LYS A 344 2.53 9.45 18.73
C LYS A 344 1.90 10.24 19.88
N THR A 345 0.62 10.02 20.17
CA THR A 345 -0.04 10.67 21.32
C THR A 345 0.57 10.32 22.68
N ARG A 346 1.40 9.25 22.76
CA ARG A 346 2.15 8.85 23.95
C ARG A 346 3.57 9.45 24.02
N GLY A 347 3.90 10.42 23.16
CA GLY A 347 5.20 11.11 23.18
C GLY A 347 6.30 10.47 22.34
N GLY A 348 5.93 9.74 21.27
CA GLY A 348 6.89 9.11 20.37
C GLY A 348 7.73 10.08 19.52
N ASP A 349 8.93 9.65 19.11
CA ASP A 349 9.89 10.40 18.26
C ASP A 349 9.29 10.91 16.94
N PHE A 350 9.67 12.14 16.57
CA PHE A 350 9.20 12.92 15.44
C PHE A 350 9.64 12.38 14.07
N LYS A 351 10.81 11.72 13.97
CA LYS A 351 11.34 11.28 12.66
C LYS A 351 10.43 10.28 11.95
N PHE A 352 9.84 9.36 12.71
CA PHE A 352 8.90 8.37 12.18
C PHE A 352 7.60 9.03 11.68
N VAL A 353 7.21 10.16 12.27
CA VAL A 353 5.97 10.88 11.93
C VAL A 353 6.02 11.43 10.53
N ASN A 354 7.14 12.00 10.10
CA ASN A 354 7.27 12.52 8.74
C ASN A 354 7.06 11.41 7.70
N PHE A 355 7.55 10.21 7.98
CA PHE A 355 7.30 9.04 7.16
C PHE A 355 5.81 8.66 7.13
N VAL A 356 5.14 8.66 8.28
CA VAL A 356 3.69 8.39 8.36
C VAL A 356 2.88 9.45 7.62
N ASN A 357 3.18 10.72 7.81
CA ASN A 357 2.53 11.84 7.12
C ASN A 357 2.76 11.77 5.61
N HIS A 358 3.98 11.43 5.17
CA HIS A 358 4.26 11.23 3.75
C HIS A 358 3.44 10.07 3.17
N SER A 359 3.38 8.95 3.89
CA SER A 359 2.60 7.78 3.47
C SER A 359 1.10 8.06 3.48
N LEU A 360 0.59 8.80 4.48
CA LEU A 360 -0.79 9.30 4.56
C LEU A 360 -1.10 10.16 3.35
N ARG A 361 -0.31 11.20 3.09
CA ARG A 361 -0.49 12.07 1.92
C ARG A 361 -0.51 11.26 0.64
N ARG A 362 0.36 10.25 0.51
CA ARG A 362 0.41 9.39 -0.67
C ARG A 362 -0.91 8.62 -0.81
N ILE A 363 -1.30 7.88 0.22
CA ILE A 363 -2.52 7.06 0.26
C ILE A 363 -3.77 7.92 -0.01
N ILE A 364 -3.86 9.06 0.64
CA ILE A 364 -4.95 10.02 0.50
C ILE A 364 -5.01 10.61 -0.92
N ARG A 365 -3.87 11.00 -1.49
CA ARG A 365 -3.81 11.64 -2.83
C ARG A 365 -4.19 10.67 -3.96
N TYR A 366 -3.99 9.36 -3.79
CA TYR A 366 -4.31 8.37 -4.82
C TYR A 366 -5.82 8.07 -4.99
N LYS A 367 -6.70 9.07 -4.78
CA LYS A 367 -8.17 9.01 -4.95
C LYS A 367 -8.81 7.87 -4.15
N TYR A 368 -8.70 7.98 -2.83
CA TYR A 368 -9.29 7.12 -1.80
C TYR A 368 -10.83 7.15 -1.70
N LEU A 369 -11.56 7.46 -2.78
CA LEU A 369 -12.97 7.83 -2.62
C LEU A 369 -13.89 6.64 -2.29
N PRO A 370 -13.89 5.48 -2.94
CA PRO A 370 -14.97 4.49 -2.73
C PRO A 370 -14.61 3.30 -1.85
N ASN A 371 -13.33 2.99 -1.63
CA ASN A 371 -12.92 1.81 -0.86
C ASN A 371 -12.74 2.06 0.63
N ARG A 372 -13.22 3.17 1.17
CA ARG A 372 -12.91 3.61 2.53
C ARG A 372 -13.22 2.53 3.61
N PRO A 373 -12.50 2.57 4.75
CA PRO A 373 -12.51 1.51 5.76
C PRO A 373 -13.93 1.10 6.14
N THR A 374 -14.20 -0.20 6.12
CA THR A 374 -15.51 -0.79 6.43
C THR A 374 -15.62 -1.24 7.89
N SER A 375 -14.49 -1.41 8.56
CA SER A 375 -14.38 -1.98 9.89
C SER A 375 -14.80 -0.96 10.96
N LYS A 376 -15.90 -1.30 11.63
CA LYS A 376 -16.42 -0.56 12.79
C LYS A 376 -15.45 -0.58 13.98
N HIS A 377 -14.47 -1.49 14.01
CA HIS A 377 -13.56 -1.64 15.15
C HIS A 377 -12.52 -0.52 15.25
N ASN A 378 -12.10 0.07 14.12
CA ASN A 378 -11.03 1.06 14.08
C ASN A 378 -11.52 2.51 14.19
N LEU A 379 -12.79 2.77 13.86
CA LEU A 379 -13.36 4.10 13.89
C LEU A 379 -13.46 4.69 15.31
N PRO A 380 -13.88 3.97 16.37
CA PRO A 380 -13.93 4.53 17.73
C PRO A 380 -12.55 4.95 18.26
N PRO A 381 -11.49 4.12 18.16
CA PRO A 381 -10.12 4.54 18.45
C PRO A 381 -9.69 5.82 17.72
N LEU A 382 -9.98 5.91 16.42
CA LEU A 382 -9.60 7.07 15.63
C LEU A 382 -10.38 8.32 16.08
N ARG A 383 -11.70 8.19 16.26
CA ARG A 383 -12.57 9.28 16.73
C ARG A 383 -12.12 9.79 18.10
N GLN A 384 -11.72 8.89 19.00
CA GLN A 384 -11.16 9.25 20.30
C GLN A 384 -9.89 10.12 20.13
N ILE A 385 -8.95 9.71 19.28
CA ILE A 385 -7.72 10.48 19.02
C ILE A 385 -8.05 11.86 18.42
N LEU A 386 -8.95 11.90 17.43
CA LEU A 386 -9.31 13.13 16.73
C LEU A 386 -10.20 14.07 17.57
N SER A 387 -10.82 13.57 18.63
CA SER A 387 -11.65 14.37 19.55
C SER A 387 -10.85 15.21 20.54
N GLN A 388 -9.54 15.02 20.63
CA GLN A 388 -8.67 15.72 21.57
C GLN A 388 -7.83 16.77 20.84
N PRO A 389 -8.24 18.07 20.81
CA PRO A 389 -7.65 19.09 19.95
C PRO A 389 -6.17 19.34 20.25
N SER A 390 -5.78 19.24 21.53
CA SER A 390 -4.40 19.41 22.00
C SER A 390 -3.41 18.46 21.35
N HIS A 391 -3.87 17.32 20.83
CA HIS A 391 -2.96 16.38 20.16
C HIS A 391 -2.57 16.84 18.77
N PHE A 392 -3.39 17.60 18.03
CA PHE A 392 -3.06 17.94 16.63
C PHE A 392 -1.81 18.78 16.49
N ASP A 393 -1.59 19.73 17.39
CA ASP A 393 -0.39 20.58 17.39
C ASP A 393 0.88 19.74 17.60
N HIS A 394 0.81 18.74 18.49
CA HIS A 394 1.90 17.79 18.70
C HIS A 394 2.03 16.76 17.57
N LEU A 395 0.93 16.39 16.93
CA LEU A 395 0.90 15.41 15.86
C LEU A 395 1.51 15.96 14.56
N SER A 396 1.65 17.28 14.40
CA SER A 396 2.19 17.91 13.18
C SER A 396 1.52 17.38 11.91
N ILE A 397 0.23 17.08 12.05
CA ILE A 397 -0.62 16.64 10.94
C ILE A 397 -1.09 17.92 10.27
N ASP A 398 -0.80 18.05 8.98
CA ASP A 398 -1.30 19.18 8.20
C ASP A 398 -2.84 19.21 8.15
N ALA A 399 -3.39 20.39 7.87
CA ALA A 399 -4.83 20.62 7.83
C ALA A 399 -5.54 19.67 6.85
N ASP A 400 -4.92 19.36 5.70
CA ASP A 400 -5.49 18.47 4.70
C ASP A 400 -5.65 17.04 5.25
N THR A 401 -4.57 16.50 5.82
CA THR A 401 -4.57 15.17 6.42
C THR A 401 -5.54 15.09 7.60
N SER A 402 -5.61 16.14 8.43
CA SER A 402 -6.58 16.24 9.53
C SER A 402 -8.03 16.23 9.02
N SER A 403 -8.33 17.02 7.98
CA SER A 403 -9.65 17.07 7.34
C SER A 403 -10.08 15.68 6.85
N ILE A 404 -9.18 14.95 6.20
CA ILE A 404 -9.48 13.62 5.67
C ILE A 404 -9.65 12.58 6.77
N LEU A 405 -8.85 12.63 7.84
CA LEU A 405 -9.04 11.76 9.00
C LEU A 405 -10.40 12.01 9.68
N ARG A 406 -10.82 13.28 9.77
CA ARG A 406 -12.17 13.64 10.26
C ARG A 406 -13.26 13.13 9.33
N GLU A 407 -13.06 13.22 8.02
CA GLU A 407 -13.98 12.68 7.03
C GLU A 407 -14.11 11.14 7.16
N ILE A 408 -13.01 10.43 7.40
CA ILE A 408 -13.02 8.96 7.59
C ILE A 408 -13.82 8.55 8.84
N VAL A 409 -13.77 9.33 9.93
CA VAL A 409 -14.57 9.04 11.14
C VAL A 409 -15.97 9.65 11.11
N SER A 410 -16.33 10.38 10.05
CA SER A 410 -17.65 10.98 9.90
C SER A 410 -18.73 9.91 9.80
N PRO A 411 -19.93 10.11 10.38
CA PRO A 411 -21.09 9.28 10.11
C PRO A 411 -21.41 9.14 8.61
N SER A 412 -21.14 10.18 7.80
CA SER A 412 -21.31 10.11 6.33
C SER A 412 -20.47 9.00 5.70
N GLN A 413 -19.36 8.63 6.35
CA GLN A 413 -18.48 7.60 5.86
C GLN A 413 -19.11 6.21 5.84
N GLU A 414 -19.84 5.86 6.89
CA GLU A 414 -20.50 4.56 6.95
C GLU A 414 -21.54 4.44 5.84
N ILE A 415 -22.28 5.53 5.59
CA ILE A 415 -23.28 5.61 4.52
C ILE A 415 -22.61 5.53 3.14
N TRP A 416 -21.56 6.31 2.92
CA TRP A 416 -20.80 6.28 1.67
C TRP A 416 -20.24 4.89 1.38
N SER A 417 -19.64 4.22 2.37
CA SER A 417 -19.18 2.83 2.25
C SER A 417 -20.32 1.88 1.87
N ALA A 418 -21.53 2.09 2.42
CA ALA A 418 -22.69 1.29 2.04
C ALA A 418 -23.07 1.51 0.57
N PHE A 419 -23.11 2.76 0.09
CA PHE A 419 -23.34 3.05 -1.33
C PHE A 419 -22.28 2.40 -2.23
N CYS A 420 -20.99 2.53 -1.90
CA CYS A 420 -19.90 1.96 -2.68
C CYS A 420 -19.96 0.42 -2.77
N ARG A 421 -20.40 -0.27 -1.71
CA ARG A 421 -20.64 -1.74 -1.76
C ARG A 421 -21.78 -2.11 -2.71
N TYR A 422 -22.73 -1.20 -2.93
CA TYR A 422 -23.78 -1.42 -3.91
C TYR A 422 -23.38 -1.03 -5.32
N TRP A 423 -22.54 0.00 -5.49
CA TRP A 423 -22.04 0.44 -6.80
C TRP A 423 -20.97 -0.48 -7.39
N ASN A 424 -20.11 -1.08 -6.57
CA ASN A 424 -19.04 -1.94 -7.06
C ASN A 424 -19.45 -3.41 -7.09
N CYS A 425 -18.91 -4.15 -8.06
CA CYS A 425 -18.97 -5.61 -8.05
C CYS A 425 -18.13 -6.14 -6.86
N PRO A 426 -18.65 -7.09 -6.07
CA PRO A 426 -17.82 -7.81 -5.10
C PRO A 426 -16.64 -8.47 -5.81
N GLY A 427 -15.42 -8.31 -5.26
CA GLY A 427 -14.20 -8.88 -5.86
C GLY A 427 -13.73 -8.18 -7.13
N VAL A 428 -14.05 -6.90 -7.33
CA VAL A 428 -13.42 -6.08 -8.38
C VAL A 428 -12.69 -4.94 -7.69
N ALA A 429 -11.36 -4.94 -7.79
CA ALA A 429 -10.52 -3.92 -7.16
C ALA A 429 -10.96 -2.49 -7.54
N SER A 430 -11.13 -1.59 -6.57
CA SER A 430 -11.53 -0.20 -6.87
C SER A 430 -10.42 0.65 -7.50
N SER A 431 -9.26 0.10 -7.81
CA SER A 431 -8.31 0.81 -8.68
C SER A 431 -8.91 1.11 -10.06
N TYR A 432 -10.04 0.48 -10.40
CA TYR A 432 -10.78 0.64 -11.65
C TYR A 432 -11.96 1.60 -11.55
N LEU A 433 -11.84 2.68 -10.77
CA LEU A 433 -12.91 3.69 -10.70
C LEU A 433 -13.04 4.56 -11.95
N ASP A 434 -11.99 4.61 -12.76
CA ASP A 434 -12.05 5.25 -14.07
C ASP A 434 -12.69 4.32 -15.12
N SER A 435 -13.49 3.36 -14.69
CA SER A 435 -14.13 2.33 -15.50
C SER A 435 -15.67 2.53 -15.44
N ILE A 436 -16.55 1.59 -15.78
CA ILE A 436 -18.02 1.65 -15.56
C ILE A 436 -18.29 0.81 -14.29
N PRO A 437 -18.18 1.36 -13.08
CA PRO A 437 -18.31 0.62 -11.84
C PRO A 437 -19.55 1.14 -11.09
N LEU A 438 -20.68 1.19 -11.80
CA LEU A 438 -21.98 1.47 -11.21
C LEU A 438 -22.82 0.23 -11.40
N ARG A 439 -23.05 -0.52 -10.33
CA ARG A 439 -24.13 -1.48 -10.23
C ARG A 439 -25.38 -0.75 -9.78
N SER A 440 -26.53 -1.12 -10.35
CA SER A 440 -27.81 -0.57 -9.91
C SER A 440 -28.06 -0.94 -8.45
N ILE A 441 -28.25 0.05 -7.60
CA ILE A 441 -28.67 -0.19 -6.22
C ILE A 441 -30.16 -0.58 -6.26
N PRO A 442 -30.56 -1.73 -5.67
CA PRO A 442 -31.96 -2.09 -5.57
C PRO A 442 -32.78 -0.94 -4.98
N SER A 443 -33.91 -0.59 -5.63
CA SER A 443 -34.68 0.62 -5.31
C SER A 443 -34.98 0.77 -3.82
N ALA A 444 -35.41 -0.30 -3.15
CA ALA A 444 -35.69 -0.30 -1.71
C ALA A 444 -34.44 0.05 -0.87
N LYS A 445 -33.27 -0.51 -1.22
CA LYS A 445 -32.00 -0.21 -0.55
C LYS A 445 -31.52 1.20 -0.83
N ARG A 446 -31.66 1.67 -2.07
CA ARG A 446 -31.34 3.05 -2.44
C ARG A 446 -32.14 4.06 -1.62
N ILE A 447 -33.47 3.89 -1.58
CA ILE A 447 -34.37 4.74 -0.78
C ILE A 447 -33.96 4.72 0.69
N GLN A 448 -33.67 3.53 1.25
CA GLN A 448 -33.21 3.39 2.63
C GLN A 448 -31.90 4.17 2.89
N LEU A 449 -30.91 4.04 2.02
CA LEU A 449 -29.62 4.72 2.16
C LEU A 449 -29.74 6.24 1.98
N CYS A 450 -30.48 6.70 0.98
CA CYS A 450 -30.75 8.12 0.75
C CYS A 450 -31.49 8.76 1.95
N ARG A 451 -32.51 8.08 2.50
CA ARG A 451 -33.21 8.53 3.72
C ARG A 451 -32.25 8.63 4.90
N ARG A 452 -31.42 7.61 5.11
CA ARG A 452 -30.42 7.61 6.19
C ARG A 452 -29.43 8.78 6.03
N LEU A 453 -29.00 9.07 4.80
CA LEU A 453 -28.10 10.19 4.50
C LEU A 453 -28.74 11.53 4.84
N LEU A 454 -29.96 11.77 4.35
CA LEU A 454 -30.71 12.99 4.63
C LEU A 454 -30.92 13.19 6.14
N ALA A 455 -31.28 12.12 6.86
CA ALA A 455 -31.45 12.18 8.31
C ALA A 455 -30.18 12.61 9.06
N LEU A 456 -28.99 12.14 8.64
CA LEU A 456 -27.73 12.58 9.26
C LEU A 456 -27.41 14.05 8.94
N VAL A 457 -27.71 14.50 7.73
CA VAL A 457 -27.46 15.88 7.30
C VAL A 457 -28.37 16.85 8.05
N LEU A 458 -29.67 16.50 8.18
CA LEU A 458 -30.64 17.30 8.94
C LEU A 458 -30.30 17.39 10.44
N ARG A 459 -29.60 16.40 10.99
CA ARG A 459 -29.07 16.43 12.37
C ARG A 459 -27.75 17.19 12.51
N GLY A 460 -27.17 17.68 11.41
CA GLY A 460 -25.84 18.31 11.41
C GLY A 460 -24.69 17.33 11.62
N GLU A 461 -24.94 16.02 11.53
CA GLU A 461 -23.90 14.98 11.66
C GLU A 461 -23.09 14.78 10.36
N CYS A 462 -23.62 15.27 9.23
CA CYS A 462 -23.01 15.18 7.91
C CYS A 462 -23.09 16.53 7.17
N SER A 463 -22.16 16.77 6.26
CA SER A 463 -22.15 17.97 5.42
C SER A 463 -23.11 17.84 4.25
N THR A 464 -23.69 18.96 3.79
CA THR A 464 -24.47 19.01 2.54
C THR A 464 -23.64 18.58 1.32
N THR A 465 -22.31 18.71 1.38
CA THR A 465 -21.39 18.21 0.36
C THR A 465 -21.45 16.70 0.18
N ASP A 466 -21.82 15.94 1.23
CA ASP A 466 -21.93 14.49 1.15
C ASP A 466 -23.18 14.07 0.35
N VAL A 467 -24.28 14.82 0.49
CA VAL A 467 -25.50 14.64 -0.32
C VAL A 467 -25.19 14.92 -1.78
N LEU A 468 -24.54 16.05 -2.05
CA LEU A 468 -24.14 16.43 -3.40
C LEU A 468 -23.20 15.40 -4.03
N ARG A 469 -22.27 14.85 -3.25
CA ARG A 469 -21.35 13.82 -3.75
C ARG A 469 -22.10 12.57 -4.19
N ILE A 470 -23.01 12.05 -3.36
CA ILE A 470 -23.84 10.88 -3.70
C ILE A 470 -24.72 11.18 -4.92
N ALA A 471 -25.41 12.32 -4.92
CA ALA A 471 -26.30 12.73 -6.01
C ALA A 471 -25.54 12.95 -7.34
N SER A 472 -24.29 13.44 -7.28
CA SER A 472 -23.44 13.60 -8.48
C SER A 472 -22.87 12.27 -9.00
N HIS A 473 -22.76 11.27 -8.13
CA HIS A 473 -22.16 9.99 -8.47
C HIS A 473 -23.17 9.03 -9.12
N ASP A 474 -24.43 9.07 -8.67
CA ASP A 474 -25.50 8.19 -9.13
C ASP A 474 -26.79 8.99 -9.35
N VAL A 475 -27.22 9.02 -10.60
CA VAL A 475 -28.43 9.73 -11.05
C VAL A 475 -29.71 9.20 -10.40
N GLU A 476 -29.82 7.89 -10.18
CA GLU A 476 -31.00 7.33 -9.53
C GLU A 476 -31.02 7.69 -8.04
N CYS A 477 -29.84 7.86 -7.42
CA CYS A 477 -29.73 8.40 -6.06
C CYS A 477 -30.12 9.88 -6.02
N HIS A 478 -29.73 10.68 -7.02
CA HIS A 478 -30.18 12.07 -7.15
C HIS A 478 -31.71 12.15 -7.18
N GLU A 479 -32.36 11.45 -8.11
CA GLU A 479 -33.84 11.45 -8.22
C GLU A 479 -34.51 10.99 -6.93
N THR A 480 -33.93 9.98 -6.27
CA THR A 480 -34.44 9.47 -5.01
C THR A 480 -34.34 10.53 -3.91
N ILE A 481 -33.23 11.25 -3.83
CA ILE A 481 -33.04 12.32 -2.84
C ILE A 481 -34.01 13.48 -3.12
N THR A 482 -34.16 13.92 -4.37
CA THR A 482 -35.11 14.97 -4.76
C THR A 482 -36.54 14.60 -4.34
N ARG A 483 -36.99 13.39 -4.68
CA ARG A 483 -38.32 12.89 -4.30
C ARG A 483 -38.52 12.82 -2.78
N LEU A 484 -37.49 12.39 -2.05
CA LEU A 484 -37.55 12.33 -0.59
C LEU A 484 -37.65 13.73 0.02
N LEU A 485 -36.92 14.70 -0.52
CA LEU A 485 -37.01 16.09 -0.08
C LEU A 485 -38.38 16.68 -0.41
N GLU A 486 -38.95 16.45 -1.60
CA GLU A 486 -40.28 16.93 -1.99
C GLU A 486 -41.39 16.35 -1.11
N SER A 487 -41.28 15.07 -0.74
CA SER A 487 -42.27 14.38 0.12
C SER A 487 -42.08 14.64 1.62
N SER A 488 -41.01 15.31 2.03
CA SER A 488 -40.77 15.64 3.43
C SER A 488 -41.64 16.82 3.86
N ALA A 489 -42.65 16.55 4.67
CA ALA A 489 -43.45 17.55 5.39
C ALA A 489 -43.01 17.57 6.85
N THR A 490 -42.31 18.63 7.28
CA THR A 490 -41.86 18.81 8.66
C THR A 490 -42.67 19.92 9.32
N THR A 491 -43.04 19.72 10.59
CA THR A 491 -43.76 20.73 11.38
C THR A 491 -42.84 21.69 12.14
N LEU A 492 -41.51 21.45 12.10
CA LEU A 492 -40.50 22.28 12.74
C LEU A 492 -39.88 23.25 11.72
N ASP A 493 -39.97 24.55 12.00
CA ASP A 493 -39.50 25.62 11.10
C ASP A 493 -38.01 25.49 10.74
N ALA A 494 -37.15 25.20 11.73
CA ALA A 494 -35.70 25.07 11.51
C ALA A 494 -35.32 23.86 10.63
N GLU A 495 -36.12 22.80 10.62
CA GLU A 495 -35.91 21.66 9.72
C GLU A 495 -36.43 21.99 8.32
N ALA A 496 -37.54 22.74 8.23
CA ALA A 496 -38.09 23.21 6.96
C ALA A 496 -37.10 24.10 6.21
N ASP A 497 -36.41 25.02 6.89
CA ASP A 497 -35.38 25.87 6.28
C ASP A 497 -34.19 25.06 5.75
N HIS A 498 -33.72 24.06 6.50
CA HIS A 498 -32.65 23.16 6.04
C HIS A 498 -33.09 22.31 4.84
N ILE A 499 -34.33 21.80 4.83
CA ILE A 499 -34.88 21.06 3.70
C ILE A 499 -35.00 21.98 2.47
N ALA A 500 -35.47 23.21 2.63
CA ALA A 500 -35.56 24.19 1.56
C ALA A 500 -34.17 24.50 0.97
N THR A 501 -33.17 24.72 1.83
CA THR A 501 -31.78 24.93 1.44
C THR A 501 -31.22 23.73 0.68
N LEU A 502 -31.48 22.50 1.15
CA LEU A 502 -31.05 21.28 0.45
C LEU A 502 -31.74 21.11 -0.91
N ARG A 503 -33.05 21.41 -1.00
CA ARG A 503 -33.77 21.41 -2.28
C ARG A 503 -33.13 22.39 -3.23
N GLU A 504 -32.89 23.63 -2.80
CA GLU A 504 -32.23 24.66 -3.62
C GLU A 504 -30.82 24.22 -4.04
N ILE A 505 -30.01 23.66 -3.14
CA ILE A 505 -28.66 23.17 -3.46
C ILE A 505 -28.68 22.03 -4.48
N ILE A 506 -29.61 21.08 -4.35
CA ILE A 506 -29.72 19.95 -5.27
C ILE A 506 -30.28 20.43 -6.61
N SER A 507 -31.29 21.30 -6.61
CA SER A 507 -31.92 21.88 -7.80
C SER A 507 -31.02 22.89 -8.55
N SER A 508 -30.24 23.70 -7.84
CA SER A 508 -29.28 24.62 -8.49
C SER A 508 -28.11 23.89 -9.12
N ARG A 509 -27.84 22.66 -8.67
CA ARG A 509 -26.89 21.74 -9.28
C ARG A 509 -27.58 20.64 -10.10
N SER A 510 -28.91 20.71 -10.32
CA SER A 510 -29.73 19.62 -10.88
C SER A 510 -29.74 19.56 -12.39
N THR A 511 -28.59 19.26 -12.92
CA THR A 511 -28.52 18.17 -13.90
C THR A 511 -27.31 17.34 -13.46
N PRO A 512 -27.40 16.00 -13.41
CA PRO A 512 -26.37 15.16 -12.82
C PRO A 512 -25.11 15.13 -13.70
N PRO A 513 -24.15 16.06 -13.55
CA PRO A 513 -23.98 17.09 -14.59
C PRO A 513 -24.88 16.83 -15.81
N SER A 514 -25.65 17.81 -16.28
CA SER A 514 -25.63 17.95 -17.74
C SER A 514 -24.14 18.19 -17.98
N CYS A 515 -23.38 17.13 -18.22
CA CYS A 515 -22.12 17.20 -18.92
C CYS A 515 -22.64 17.72 -20.24
N SER A 516 -22.84 19.05 -20.27
CA SER A 516 -23.00 19.81 -21.46
C SER A 516 -21.91 19.21 -22.30
N LEU A 517 -22.33 18.55 -23.36
CA LEU A 517 -21.49 17.82 -24.29
C LEU A 517 -20.26 18.68 -24.69
N PHE A 518 -20.39 20.00 -24.54
CA PHE A 518 -19.45 21.08 -24.77
C PHE A 518 -18.44 21.41 -23.65
N GLN A 519 -18.59 20.94 -22.40
CA GLN A 519 -17.71 21.34 -21.27
C GLN A 519 -16.61 20.35 -20.91
N THR A 520 -16.65 19.09 -21.36
CA THR A 520 -15.69 18.08 -20.93
C THR A 520 -14.54 17.90 -21.92
N LYS A 521 -13.38 18.49 -21.63
CA LYS A 521 -12.08 18.19 -22.26
C LYS A 521 -11.58 16.75 -22.01
N TYR A 522 -12.43 15.86 -21.47
CA TYR A 522 -12.02 14.55 -20.97
C TYR A 522 -13.01 13.46 -21.44
N LEU A 523 -12.65 12.75 -22.53
CA LEU A 523 -13.38 11.56 -23.01
C LEU A 523 -13.28 10.37 -22.07
N ASP A 524 -12.48 10.45 -21.01
CA ASP A 524 -12.42 9.40 -20.00
C ASP A 524 -13.79 9.13 -19.38
N GLN A 525 -14.71 10.10 -19.38
CA GLN A 525 -16.09 9.93 -18.88
C GLN A 525 -17.04 9.28 -19.88
N TRP A 526 -16.74 9.32 -21.18
CA TRP A 526 -17.60 8.83 -22.26
C TRP A 526 -17.11 7.50 -22.87
N CYS A 527 -15.81 7.25 -22.84
CA CYS A 527 -15.25 6.02 -23.36
C CYS A 527 -15.45 4.89 -22.33
N THR A 528 -16.30 3.92 -22.67
CA THR A 528 -16.55 2.76 -21.80
C THR A 528 -15.39 1.75 -21.79
N GLY A 529 -14.63 1.71 -22.89
CA GLY A 529 -13.58 0.73 -23.14
C GLY A 529 -14.07 -0.61 -23.65
N ILE A 530 -15.36 -0.74 -23.95
CA ILE A 530 -15.98 -1.95 -24.52
C ILE A 530 -16.02 -1.82 -26.04
N TYR A 531 -15.49 -2.83 -26.73
CA TYR A 531 -15.44 -2.88 -28.19
C TYR A 531 -16.22 -4.10 -28.71
N ARG A 532 -16.90 -3.91 -29.85
CA ARG A 532 -17.42 -5.01 -30.66
C ARG A 532 -16.76 -4.99 -32.04
N VAL A 533 -16.46 -6.17 -32.58
CA VAL A 533 -15.99 -6.27 -33.96
C VAL A 533 -17.22 -6.41 -34.87
N PRO A 534 -17.41 -5.52 -35.85
CA PRO A 534 -18.50 -5.65 -36.83
C PRO A 534 -18.16 -6.81 -37.78
N THR A 535 -18.56 -8.03 -37.42
CA THR A 535 -18.35 -9.21 -38.28
C THR A 535 -19.64 -9.68 -38.94
N THR A 536 -19.50 -10.17 -40.17
CA THR A 536 -20.52 -10.85 -40.99
C THR A 536 -20.57 -12.37 -40.75
N ALA A 537 -19.76 -12.94 -39.86
CA ALA A 537 -19.61 -14.39 -39.67
C ALA A 537 -20.16 -14.91 -38.31
N THR A 538 -20.60 -16.17 -38.34
CA THR A 538 -21.64 -16.83 -37.49
C THR A 538 -21.14 -17.59 -36.24
N GLN A 539 -19.97 -17.27 -35.69
CA GLN A 539 -19.43 -18.01 -34.51
C GLN A 539 -19.35 -17.15 -33.24
N HIS A 540 -19.56 -17.79 -32.07
CA HIS A 540 -19.57 -17.19 -30.73
C HIS A 540 -18.48 -16.14 -30.54
N ARG A 541 -18.89 -14.86 -30.42
CA ARG A 541 -18.01 -13.69 -30.53
C ARG A 541 -17.48 -13.27 -29.16
N PRO A 542 -16.15 -13.17 -28.97
CA PRO A 542 -15.59 -12.49 -27.80
C PRO A 542 -15.77 -10.98 -27.95
N LEU A 543 -16.33 -10.31 -26.93
CA LEU A 543 -16.17 -8.86 -26.78
C LEU A 543 -14.70 -8.56 -26.50
N LEU A 544 -14.18 -7.50 -27.13
CA LEU A 544 -12.84 -7.01 -26.83
C LEU A 544 -12.97 -5.88 -25.81
N ILE A 545 -12.21 -5.96 -24.71
CA ILE A 545 -12.14 -4.86 -23.74
C ILE A 545 -10.78 -4.21 -23.92
N GLY A 546 -10.77 -2.96 -24.39
CA GLY A 546 -9.53 -2.30 -24.80
C GLY A 546 -8.85 -1.54 -23.68
N HIS A 547 -9.54 -1.11 -22.62
CA HIS A 547 -8.89 -0.44 -21.50
C HIS A 547 -8.03 -1.44 -20.74
N SER A 548 -6.73 -1.16 -20.60
CA SER A 548 -5.76 -1.91 -19.77
C SER A 548 -6.15 -2.08 -18.27
N ARG A 549 -7.26 -1.45 -17.87
CA ARG A 549 -7.83 -1.38 -16.53
C ARG A 549 -9.08 -2.25 -16.33
N TYR A 550 -9.54 -2.95 -17.34
CA TYR A 550 -10.32 -4.17 -17.08
C TYR A 550 -9.44 -5.25 -17.67
N GLU A 551 -9.34 -6.42 -17.07
CA GLU A 551 -8.57 -7.52 -17.64
C GLU A 551 -9.20 -8.10 -18.92
N GLY A 552 -9.63 -7.24 -19.85
CA GLY A 552 -9.59 -7.54 -21.26
C GLY A 552 -8.16 -7.86 -21.63
N ARG A 553 -7.97 -9.05 -22.21
CA ARG A 553 -6.77 -9.34 -23.01
C ARG A 553 -6.48 -8.11 -23.86
N LEU A 554 -5.35 -7.46 -23.59
CA LEU A 554 -4.73 -6.45 -24.43
C LEU A 554 -5.09 -6.74 -25.90
N ILE A 555 -5.74 -5.79 -26.58
CA ILE A 555 -5.98 -5.88 -28.03
C ILE A 555 -4.66 -6.21 -28.75
N SER A 556 -3.52 -5.76 -28.21
CA SER A 556 -2.18 -6.06 -28.72
C SER A 556 -1.65 -7.47 -28.46
N ARG A 557 -2.15 -8.23 -27.47
CA ARG A 557 -1.64 -9.57 -27.14
C ARG A 557 -2.39 -10.70 -27.85
N SER A 558 -3.58 -10.41 -28.36
CA SER A 558 -4.40 -11.40 -29.07
C SER A 558 -3.97 -11.64 -30.53
N GLY A 559 -2.88 -11.03 -31.01
CA GLY A 559 -2.40 -11.23 -32.38
C GLY A 559 -3.39 -10.80 -33.46
N LEU A 560 -4.46 -10.07 -33.08
CA LEU A 560 -5.36 -9.41 -34.01
C LEU A 560 -4.56 -8.31 -34.71
N SER A 561 -4.00 -8.66 -35.86
CA SER A 561 -3.58 -7.70 -36.86
C SER A 561 -4.70 -6.66 -36.99
N LEU A 562 -4.38 -5.38 -36.75
CA LEU A 562 -5.28 -4.24 -36.93
C LEU A 562 -5.82 -4.10 -38.38
N SER A 563 -5.55 -5.05 -39.28
CA SER A 563 -5.93 -4.98 -40.69
C SER A 563 -7.32 -5.52 -41.02
N GLU A 564 -8.04 -6.18 -40.11
CA GLU A 564 -9.35 -6.76 -40.42
C GLU A 564 -10.47 -6.12 -39.58
N SER A 565 -11.16 -5.15 -40.19
CA SER A 565 -12.33 -4.38 -39.70
C SER A 565 -12.08 -3.50 -38.46
N ALA A 566 -12.36 -2.20 -38.59
CA ALA A 566 -12.26 -1.26 -37.47
C ALA A 566 -13.31 -1.64 -36.40
N PRO A 567 -12.91 -1.93 -35.15
CA PRO A 567 -13.87 -2.25 -34.10
C PRO A 567 -14.74 -1.04 -33.76
N GLU A 568 -15.99 -1.30 -33.40
CA GLU A 568 -16.92 -0.29 -32.90
C GLU A 568 -16.74 -0.14 -31.39
N LEU A 569 -16.59 1.09 -30.92
CA LEU A 569 -16.39 1.44 -29.52
C LEU A 569 -17.73 1.86 -28.91
N LEU A 570 -18.09 1.30 -27.76
CA LEU A 570 -19.24 1.77 -26.99
C LEU A 570 -18.87 3.10 -26.32
N LEU A 571 -19.54 4.17 -26.72
CA LEU A 571 -19.46 5.51 -26.16
C LEU A 571 -20.72 5.79 -25.35
N GLY A 572 -20.57 6.27 -24.14
CA GLY A 572 -21.67 6.68 -23.29
C GLY A 572 -21.13 7.20 -21.98
N HIS A 573 -21.75 8.24 -21.45
CA HIS A 573 -21.34 8.77 -20.16
C HIS A 573 -21.45 7.69 -19.08
N LYS A 574 -20.41 7.52 -18.25
CA LYS A 574 -20.35 6.45 -17.24
C LYS A 574 -21.53 6.44 -16.28
N SER A 575 -22.10 7.60 -15.93
CA SER A 575 -23.28 7.70 -15.07
C SER A 575 -24.59 7.27 -15.75
N SER A 576 -24.59 7.10 -17.07
CA SER A 576 -25.75 6.68 -17.86
C SER A 576 -25.88 5.16 -17.98
N LEU A 577 -24.84 4.42 -17.59
CA LEU A 577 -24.76 2.96 -17.68
C LEU A 577 -24.60 2.35 -16.30
N HIS A 578 -25.27 1.23 -16.06
CA HIS A 578 -25.02 0.43 -14.88
C HIS A 578 -25.08 -1.07 -15.17
N TRP A 579 -24.44 -1.85 -14.30
CA TRP A 579 -24.57 -3.30 -14.25
C TRP A 579 -25.81 -3.64 -13.42
N THR A 580 -26.84 -4.22 -14.04
CA THR A 580 -28.03 -4.73 -13.36
C THR A 580 -27.89 -6.23 -13.14
N PRO A 581 -28.10 -6.75 -11.91
CA PRO A 581 -28.17 -8.19 -11.68
C PRO A 581 -29.18 -8.85 -12.64
N VAL A 582 -28.83 -10.00 -13.23
CA VAL A 582 -29.74 -10.70 -14.16
C VAL A 582 -31.11 -10.99 -13.53
N SER A 583 -31.13 -11.34 -12.24
CA SER A 583 -32.37 -11.53 -11.49
C SER A 583 -33.26 -10.28 -11.47
N ASP A 584 -32.67 -9.11 -11.23
CA ASP A 584 -33.37 -7.82 -11.20
C ASP A 584 -33.84 -7.41 -12.60
N PHE A 585 -33.03 -7.71 -13.62
CA PHE A 585 -33.38 -7.48 -15.03
C PHE A 585 -34.60 -8.32 -15.43
N ILE A 586 -34.60 -9.61 -15.11
CA ILE A 586 -35.72 -10.53 -15.38
C ILE A 586 -36.99 -10.07 -14.63
N ALA A 587 -36.86 -9.73 -13.34
CA ALA A 587 -38.00 -9.31 -12.52
C ALA A 587 -38.66 -8.01 -12.98
N GLN A 588 -37.91 -7.11 -13.61
CA GLN A 588 -38.41 -5.82 -14.08
C GLN A 588 -38.85 -5.82 -15.55
N GLY A 589 -38.71 -6.96 -16.23
CA GLY A 589 -39.01 -7.09 -17.66
C GLY A 589 -38.14 -6.19 -18.55
N THR A 590 -38.61 -5.96 -19.78
CA THR A 590 -37.88 -5.18 -20.81
C THR A 590 -37.72 -3.69 -20.48
N HIS A 591 -38.24 -3.22 -19.34
CA HIS A 591 -38.27 -1.80 -18.98
C HIS A 591 -36.91 -1.18 -18.61
N ARG A 592 -35.84 -1.99 -18.53
CA ARG A 592 -34.48 -1.52 -18.21
C ARG A 592 -33.59 -1.22 -19.42
N ASN A 593 -34.10 -1.33 -20.66
CA ASN A 593 -33.38 -1.11 -21.92
C ASN A 593 -31.88 -1.54 -21.83
N PRO A 594 -31.60 -2.84 -21.98
CA PRO A 594 -30.23 -3.33 -21.97
C PRO A 594 -29.45 -2.78 -23.17
N VAL A 595 -28.13 -2.65 -23.01
CA VAL A 595 -27.24 -2.28 -24.11
C VAL A 595 -27.19 -3.44 -25.10
N ARG A 596 -27.69 -3.20 -26.31
CA ARG A 596 -27.74 -4.15 -27.41
C ARG A 596 -26.41 -4.21 -28.15
N VAL A 597 -25.97 -5.41 -28.49
CA VAL A 597 -24.71 -5.64 -29.25
C VAL A 597 -25.01 -5.90 -30.72
N ALA A 598 -25.96 -6.76 -31.05
CA ALA A 598 -26.46 -7.02 -32.40
C ALA A 598 -27.66 -7.99 -32.32
N GLY A 599 -28.40 -8.13 -33.41
CA GLY A 599 -29.17 -9.35 -33.63
C GLY A 599 -28.21 -10.53 -33.81
N ASP A 600 -28.46 -11.66 -33.14
CA ASP A 600 -27.80 -12.92 -33.51
C ASP A 600 -28.25 -13.38 -34.91
N ASP A 601 -27.69 -14.49 -35.40
CA ASP A 601 -28.03 -15.04 -36.73
C ASP A 601 -29.52 -15.43 -36.87
N HIS A 602 -30.27 -15.43 -35.77
CA HIS A 602 -31.70 -15.69 -35.71
C HIS A 602 -32.54 -14.42 -35.52
N GLY A 603 -31.94 -13.24 -35.61
CA GLY A 603 -32.60 -11.96 -35.41
C GLY A 603 -32.96 -11.66 -33.95
N ARG A 604 -32.39 -12.40 -32.99
CA ARG A 604 -32.65 -12.16 -31.56
C ARG A 604 -31.69 -11.13 -31.01
N ASP A 605 -32.19 -10.24 -30.17
CA ASP A 605 -31.34 -9.28 -29.48
C ASP A 605 -30.29 -9.97 -28.62
N THR A 606 -29.06 -9.45 -28.68
CA THR A 606 -27.99 -9.82 -27.78
C THR A 606 -27.56 -8.64 -26.91
N PHE A 607 -27.13 -8.93 -25.70
CA PHE A 607 -26.81 -7.93 -24.67
C PHE A 607 -25.39 -8.11 -24.14
N ILE A 608 -24.83 -7.03 -23.61
CA ILE A 608 -23.56 -7.08 -22.88
C ILE A 608 -23.83 -7.59 -21.47
N ALA A 609 -23.12 -8.64 -21.08
CA ALA A 609 -23.13 -9.16 -19.73
C ALA A 609 -21.74 -9.24 -19.11
N ALA A 610 -21.70 -9.28 -17.78
CA ALA A 610 -20.49 -9.40 -17.00
C ALA A 610 -20.65 -10.43 -15.88
N ILE A 611 -19.59 -11.19 -15.61
CA ILE A 611 -19.43 -11.99 -14.40
C ILE A 611 -18.16 -11.53 -13.70
N PRO A 612 -18.22 -11.04 -12.45
CA PRO A 612 -17.04 -10.75 -11.64
C PRO A 612 -16.23 -12.04 -11.48
N GLN A 613 -14.94 -12.01 -11.79
CA GLN A 613 -14.08 -13.16 -11.53
C GLN A 613 -13.64 -13.09 -10.05
N PRO A 614 -13.80 -14.16 -9.25
CA PRO A 614 -13.44 -14.12 -7.83
C PRO A 614 -11.93 -14.03 -7.55
N PHE A 615 -11.10 -14.20 -8.58
CA PHE A 615 -9.63 -14.30 -8.45
C PHE A 615 -8.87 -13.36 -9.38
N SER A 616 -9.60 -12.58 -10.18
CA SER A 616 -9.03 -11.60 -11.09
C SER A 616 -9.66 -10.26 -10.74
N PRO A 617 -8.86 -9.18 -10.71
CA PRO A 617 -9.37 -7.83 -10.51
C PRO A 617 -10.45 -7.38 -11.53
N GLY A 618 -10.76 -8.19 -12.55
CA GLY A 618 -11.68 -7.88 -13.62
C GLY A 618 -13.01 -8.64 -13.59
N SER A 619 -13.98 -8.09 -14.32
CA SER A 619 -15.15 -8.83 -14.75
C SER A 619 -14.89 -9.46 -16.12
N SER A 620 -15.29 -10.71 -16.31
CA SER A 620 -15.43 -11.28 -17.65
C SER A 620 -16.62 -10.64 -18.33
N ILE A 621 -16.38 -9.82 -19.36
CA ILE A 621 -17.44 -9.23 -20.18
C ILE A 621 -17.64 -10.08 -21.43
N PHE A 622 -18.89 -10.42 -21.74
CA PHE A 622 -19.26 -11.27 -22.87
C PHE A 622 -20.65 -10.91 -23.38
N VAL A 623 -21.04 -11.48 -24.52
CA VAL A 623 -22.36 -11.29 -25.13
C VAL A 623 -23.29 -12.43 -24.72
N ILE A 624 -24.52 -12.11 -24.33
CA ILE A 624 -25.59 -13.08 -24.04
C ILE A 624 -26.79 -12.84 -24.97
N GLY A 625 -27.47 -13.90 -25.42
CA GLY A 625 -28.70 -13.79 -26.22
C GLY A 625 -29.94 -13.61 -25.35
N GLY A 626 -30.97 -12.92 -25.85
CA GLY A 626 -32.16 -12.54 -25.08
C GLY A 626 -32.98 -13.70 -24.51
N ASP A 627 -32.95 -14.88 -25.15
CA ASP A 627 -33.76 -16.05 -24.76
C ASP A 627 -32.99 -17.07 -23.92
N LEU A 628 -31.70 -16.86 -23.68
CA LEU A 628 -30.80 -17.88 -23.14
C LEU A 628 -30.00 -17.31 -21.98
N VAL A 629 -30.43 -17.57 -20.74
CA VAL A 629 -29.44 -17.92 -19.71
C VAL A 629 -29.03 -19.35 -20.07
N PRO A 630 -27.85 -19.58 -20.68
CA PRO A 630 -27.55 -20.91 -21.19
C PRO A 630 -27.63 -21.91 -20.03
N GLU A 631 -28.26 -23.08 -20.21
CA GLU A 631 -28.38 -24.09 -19.13
C GLU A 631 -27.01 -24.44 -18.50
N LYS A 632 -25.95 -24.39 -19.31
CA LYS A 632 -24.56 -24.54 -18.84
C LYS A 632 -24.16 -23.52 -17.77
N TRP A 633 -24.76 -22.32 -17.78
CA TRP A 633 -24.50 -21.21 -16.87
C TRP A 633 -25.55 -21.14 -15.75
N ALA A 634 -26.76 -21.68 -15.97
CA ALA A 634 -27.73 -21.89 -14.90
C ALA A 634 -27.18 -22.80 -13.77
N SER A 635 -26.26 -23.71 -14.10
CA SER A 635 -25.53 -24.51 -13.11
C SER A 635 -24.48 -23.73 -12.30
N HIS A 636 -24.05 -22.56 -12.78
CA HIS A 636 -23.04 -21.71 -12.15
C HIS A 636 -23.65 -20.36 -11.74
N ARG A 637 -24.12 -20.29 -10.48
CA ARG A 637 -24.48 -19.06 -9.74
C ARG A 637 -24.99 -17.89 -10.60
N THR A 638 -26.22 -18.01 -11.13
CA THR A 638 -26.94 -16.90 -11.78
C THR A 638 -26.99 -15.62 -10.94
N GLU A 639 -26.85 -15.74 -9.62
CA GLU A 639 -26.72 -14.63 -8.65
C GLU A 639 -25.50 -13.72 -8.88
N GLN A 640 -24.52 -14.14 -9.68
CA GLN A 640 -23.28 -13.40 -9.92
C GLN A 640 -23.19 -12.76 -11.32
N MET A 641 -24.25 -12.87 -12.13
CA MET A 641 -24.27 -12.33 -13.48
C MET A 641 -24.98 -10.97 -13.55
N TYR A 642 -24.43 -10.08 -14.36
CA TYR A 642 -24.93 -8.72 -14.56
C TYR A 642 -25.10 -8.41 -16.04
N ILE A 643 -26.11 -7.61 -16.38
CA ILE A 643 -26.36 -7.08 -17.73
C ILE A 643 -26.10 -5.57 -17.70
N LEU A 644 -25.42 -5.05 -18.72
CA LEU A 644 -25.24 -3.61 -18.87
C LEU A 644 -26.55 -2.99 -19.34
N THR A 645 -27.13 -2.11 -18.53
CA THR A 645 -28.42 -1.46 -18.79
C THR A 645 -28.32 0.04 -18.63
N ARG A 646 -29.32 0.76 -19.12
CA ARG A 646 -29.41 2.22 -18.92
C ARG A 646 -29.77 2.58 -17.48
N CYS A 647 -29.27 3.73 -17.02
CA CYS A 647 -29.89 4.46 -15.92
C CYS A 647 -31.18 5.14 -16.42
N ARG A 648 -32.18 5.26 -15.55
CA ARG A 648 -33.33 6.13 -15.81
C ARG A 648 -32.96 7.55 -15.43
N PHE A 649 -33.14 8.50 -16.34
CA PHE A 649 -33.06 9.92 -16.04
C PHE A 649 -34.22 10.67 -16.70
N ASN A 650 -35.13 11.21 -15.89
CA ASN A 650 -36.21 12.10 -16.35
C ASN A 650 -37.03 11.61 -17.55
N GLY A 651 -37.12 10.28 -17.76
CA GLY A 651 -37.77 9.68 -18.93
C GLY A 651 -37.03 9.85 -20.27
N GLN A 652 -35.90 10.56 -20.32
CA GLN A 652 -35.09 10.71 -21.52
C GLN A 652 -34.21 9.47 -21.75
N LEU A 653 -33.95 9.16 -23.02
CA LEU A 653 -33.04 8.09 -23.40
C LEU A 653 -31.60 8.57 -23.19
N ALA A 654 -30.82 7.79 -22.44
CA ALA A 654 -29.39 8.04 -22.31
C ALA A 654 -28.70 7.98 -23.69
N GLU A 655 -27.81 8.93 -23.92
CA GLU A 655 -26.96 8.99 -25.11
C GLU A 655 -25.82 7.97 -24.98
N VAL A 656 -26.08 6.76 -25.49
CA VAL A 656 -25.09 5.68 -25.56
C VAL A 656 -25.08 5.16 -26.99
N TYR A 657 -23.90 5.10 -27.60
CA TYR A 657 -23.71 4.80 -29.00
C TYR A 657 -22.61 3.76 -29.20
N TRP A 658 -22.78 2.94 -30.23
CA TRP A 658 -21.67 2.25 -30.87
C TRP A 658 -21.08 3.16 -31.93
N TYR A 659 -19.80 3.47 -31.78
CA TYR A 659 -19.09 4.35 -32.70
C TYR A 659 -18.15 3.56 -33.59
N HIS A 660 -18.45 3.53 -34.89
CA HIS A 660 -17.60 2.94 -35.92
C HIS A 660 -16.64 3.99 -36.47
N ARG A 661 -15.40 3.99 -35.97
CA ARG A 661 -14.40 4.99 -36.33
C ARG A 661 -14.15 5.10 -37.83
N GLY A 662 -13.96 3.98 -38.53
CA GLY A 662 -13.64 3.99 -39.97
C GLY A 662 -14.76 4.51 -40.88
N GLN A 663 -15.99 4.62 -40.37
CA GLN A 663 -17.16 5.06 -41.13
C GLN A 663 -17.76 6.35 -40.55
N HIS A 664 -17.20 6.87 -39.44
CA HIS A 664 -17.80 7.93 -38.63
C HIS A 664 -19.28 7.69 -38.27
N ARG A 665 -19.68 6.42 -38.16
CA ARG A 665 -21.07 6.02 -37.95
C ARG A 665 -21.37 5.87 -36.46
N PHE A 666 -22.51 6.39 -36.04
CA PHE A 666 -23.05 6.21 -34.69
C PHE A 666 -24.31 5.36 -34.75
N THR A 667 -24.39 4.36 -33.91
CA THR A 667 -25.58 3.53 -33.76
C THR A 667 -26.03 3.58 -32.31
N ASN A 668 -27.26 4.01 -32.05
CA ASN A 668 -27.79 4.04 -30.69
C ASN A 668 -27.73 2.65 -30.06
N ALA A 669 -27.11 2.53 -28.89
CA ALA A 669 -26.81 1.24 -28.27
C ALA A 669 -28.05 0.57 -27.64
N PHE A 670 -29.21 1.25 -27.59
CA PHE A 670 -30.46 0.71 -27.08
C PHE A 670 -31.47 0.43 -28.20
N THR A 671 -31.60 1.32 -29.19
CA THR A 671 -32.54 1.14 -30.31
C THR A 671 -31.91 0.41 -31.49
N MET A 672 -30.58 0.41 -31.60
CA MET A 672 -29.81 -0.07 -32.75
C MET A 672 -30.02 0.73 -34.05
N GLU A 673 -30.65 1.90 -33.95
CA GLU A 673 -30.84 2.82 -35.07
C GLU A 673 -29.57 3.65 -35.31
N GLU A 674 -29.27 3.93 -36.58
CA GLU A 674 -28.21 4.86 -36.95
C GLU A 674 -28.61 6.29 -36.55
N CYS A 675 -27.65 7.06 -36.04
CA CYS A 675 -27.87 8.42 -35.55
C CYS A 675 -26.81 9.36 -36.12
N ASP A 676 -27.16 10.63 -36.22
CA ASP A 676 -26.19 11.68 -36.53
C ASP A 676 -25.08 11.73 -35.47
N PRO A 677 -23.84 12.07 -35.87
CA PRO A 677 -22.74 12.21 -34.93
C PRO A 677 -23.06 13.28 -33.88
N PRO A 678 -22.89 12.99 -32.58
CA PRO A 678 -23.11 13.99 -31.54
C PRO A 678 -22.21 15.21 -31.75
N GLU A 679 -22.71 16.43 -31.57
CA GLU A 679 -21.94 17.65 -31.83
C GLU A 679 -20.58 17.69 -31.11
N TRP A 680 -20.50 17.11 -29.91
CA TRP A 680 -19.26 17.06 -29.15
C TRP A 680 -18.17 16.21 -29.77
N ILE A 681 -18.48 15.22 -30.62
CA ILE A 681 -17.46 14.35 -31.25
C ILE A 681 -16.61 15.12 -32.29
N GLN A 682 -17.05 16.32 -32.67
CA GLN A 682 -16.38 17.13 -33.69
C GLN A 682 -15.25 17.99 -33.12
N SER A 683 -15.08 18.04 -31.80
CA SER A 683 -13.99 18.82 -31.18
C SER A 683 -12.61 18.20 -31.49
N PRO A 684 -11.61 19.00 -31.91
CA PRO A 684 -10.27 18.52 -32.24
C PRO A 684 -9.47 18.05 -31.01
N ASP A 685 -9.86 18.49 -29.81
CA ASP A 685 -9.19 18.15 -28.54
C ASP A 685 -9.65 16.81 -27.95
N ILE A 686 -10.40 16.01 -28.72
CA ILE A 686 -10.98 14.76 -28.29
C ILE A 686 -9.92 13.66 -28.28
N GLY A 687 -9.49 13.27 -27.08
CA GLY A 687 -8.76 12.02 -26.86
C GLY A 687 -9.16 11.35 -25.56
N CYS A 688 -9.24 10.02 -25.57
CA CYS A 688 -9.21 9.26 -24.33
C CYS A 688 -7.76 9.24 -23.80
N PRO A 689 -7.49 9.69 -22.56
CA PRO A 689 -6.14 9.70 -22.00
C PRO A 689 -5.63 8.30 -21.65
N HIS A 690 -6.49 7.29 -21.68
CA HIS A 690 -6.12 5.93 -21.32
C HIS A 690 -5.50 5.20 -22.50
N TRP A 691 -4.27 4.72 -22.31
CA TRP A 691 -3.67 3.74 -23.21
C TRP A 691 -4.41 2.39 -23.07
N PRO A 692 -4.80 1.72 -24.16
CA PRO A 692 -4.52 1.94 -25.59
C PRO A 692 -5.57 2.76 -26.36
N CYS A 693 -6.65 3.24 -25.74
CA CYS A 693 -7.63 4.08 -26.42
C CYS A 693 -7.01 5.35 -27.00
N GLN A 694 -6.02 5.92 -26.31
CA GLN A 694 -5.27 7.06 -26.83
C GLN A 694 -4.66 6.78 -28.21
N ASP A 695 -4.06 5.60 -28.41
CA ASP A 695 -3.49 5.21 -29.70
C ASP A 695 -4.60 4.97 -30.73
N TRP A 696 -5.70 4.36 -30.28
CA TRP A 696 -6.90 4.21 -31.11
C TRP A 696 -7.50 5.56 -31.52
N TRP A 697 -7.38 6.63 -30.74
CA TRP A 697 -7.82 7.98 -31.17
C TRP A 697 -6.78 8.65 -32.08
N LYS A 698 -5.48 8.52 -31.77
CA LYS A 698 -4.36 9.20 -32.45
C LYS A 698 -4.08 8.76 -33.88
N GLN A 699 -4.30 7.48 -34.23
CA GLN A 699 -3.84 6.95 -35.53
C GLN A 699 -4.38 7.64 -36.80
N ASN A 700 -5.33 8.58 -36.70
CA ASN A 700 -5.97 9.26 -37.84
C ASN A 700 -6.21 10.78 -37.61
N GLN A 701 -5.50 11.41 -36.65
CA GLN A 701 -5.25 12.85 -36.69
C GLN A 701 -4.00 13.09 -37.53
#